data_AF-A0AAV4DUN9-F1
#
_entry.id   AF-A0AAV4DUN9-F1
#
_cell.length_a   1.000
_cell.length_b   1.000
_cell.length_c   1.000
_cell.angle_alpha   90.00
_cell.angle_beta   90.00
_cell.angle_gamma   90.00
#
_symmetry.space_group_name_H-M   'P 1'
#
loop_
_entity.id
_entity.type
_entity.pdbx_description
1 polymer ?
#
loop_
_entity_poly.entity_id
_entity_poly.type
_entity_poly.pdbx_seq_one_letter_code
_entity_poly.pdbx_strand_id
1 'polypeptide(L)'
;MRVSTVSSYSSGALDSSCALLDPSGHGASTATGPAPYSLELSKTEYQPGDVIQVTLRGNAGAQFKGYLVAGRRADGGSSENIGEFSVDTNGNSKLLCAQPLGNALTHTEASPKSSVEFTWTAPSSPQGDVVLHYTVVRGGAPNTASNRADYFQDLRSAVITGPPVPTVALDNSFSRDPACGVSKGCYSDCVNNECGWEATWQESGSVYNITLTSVFDGSDDKYVALGFSTRPAMAEASVLACVATGGQVDVEASYNPGYSNIPVADPTEGLTVQQVSYDNGILRCEFSKDKLSSDPQMFNLTEPWYIITARGSTASDGTIQQHDSASRFHTSAKIDLSLVTIDEKFSTKTTTPNPGTPTQSTATSDRYFAKDPTCGKTNGCYSDCDDDRCTLLLAWAPANSTHFHFSMQAVYTGTDDFYIAMGFSTQNKMDRASVVACTVVDGIIDVYQSFNPGYYNLPLADPKEGLSNIQGNIDDGVMRCTFTRVSASASNDMLFDLTQTWNLIVALGKASTGGVLQEHNNKNRYVTSSRINFLDLKTDISLEELDYPLIQAHACLMIIGWMISGSIGIAIARFSKKHWPNTTIFGLKVWFQVHRACMMLVFVMGSVAIVLVFVEIEGYSDVSVLVVGSVAIVLVFVEIEGYSDIHGETYKKAHPVLGLITTGLMVINPIMAFFRVGPDHPQRYVFNWSHWAVGTSAHILAGVTISLGMYLPKSQMDKDLGLLLMIIYGCWHFVYGVISGVLDYLGSRSQRRAVSANTGLQLVAFSQSAVAQAQAPPSPDAQSQPTHSALSKAAEINTSSNLLVDPLKKEEPPNSGALKCMLYLHGFVVTAISAFLVFLVIEGED
;
A
#
# COMPACT_ATOMS: atom_id res chain seq x y z
N MET A 1 9.48 -4.97 -24.53
CA MET A 1 9.67 -5.54 -23.18
C MET A 1 8.43 -6.34 -22.85
N ARG A 2 8.58 -7.62 -22.51
CA ARG A 2 7.46 -8.51 -22.14
C ARG A 2 6.90 -8.05 -20.79
N VAL A 3 5.58 -7.95 -20.72
CA VAL A 3 4.81 -7.60 -19.52
C VAL A 3 5.04 -8.67 -18.46
N SER A 4 5.53 -8.29 -17.29
CA SER A 4 5.54 -9.14 -16.09
C SER A 4 4.22 -8.91 -15.35
N THR A 5 3.27 -9.82 -15.55
CA THR A 5 2.13 -10.01 -14.66
C THR A 5 2.65 -10.31 -13.24
N VAL A 6 2.24 -9.56 -12.22
CA VAL A 6 2.40 -10.04 -10.83
C VAL A 6 1.38 -11.15 -10.66
N SER A 7 1.85 -12.39 -10.83
CA SER A 7 1.06 -13.59 -10.69
C SER A 7 0.70 -13.81 -9.22
N SER A 8 -0.58 -14.02 -8.91
CA SER A 8 -0.92 -15.01 -7.89
C SER A 8 -0.36 -16.34 -8.40
N TYR A 9 0.64 -16.89 -7.73
CA TYR A 9 1.30 -18.08 -8.24
C TYR A 9 0.32 -19.25 -8.14
N SER A 10 -0.03 -19.83 -9.29
CA SER A 10 -0.65 -21.16 -9.31
C SER A 10 0.22 -22.20 -8.61
N SER A 11 1.49 -21.87 -8.34
CA SER A 11 2.49 -22.70 -7.68
C SER A 11 2.71 -22.43 -6.19
N GLY A 12 1.76 -21.81 -5.47
CA GLY A 12 1.81 -21.66 -4.01
C GLY A 12 2.16 -20.26 -3.50
N ALA A 13 1.97 -20.05 -2.20
CA ALA A 13 2.27 -18.78 -1.51
C ALA A 13 3.76 -18.38 -1.55
N LEU A 14 4.05 -17.11 -1.25
CA LEU A 14 5.39 -16.50 -1.14
C LEU A 14 5.88 -16.51 0.32
N ASP A 15 7.19 -16.46 0.55
CA ASP A 15 7.75 -16.52 1.92
C ASP A 15 7.28 -15.37 2.83
N SER A 16 6.90 -14.22 2.28
CA SER A 16 6.30 -13.11 3.04
C SER A 16 4.96 -13.46 3.69
N SER A 17 4.25 -14.46 3.18
CA SER A 17 2.96 -14.93 3.70
C SER A 17 3.07 -15.82 4.93
N CYS A 18 4.29 -16.20 5.34
CA CYS A 18 4.56 -17.09 6.47
C CYS A 18 4.15 -16.53 7.83
N ALA A 19 4.37 -15.22 8.05
CA ALA A 19 4.08 -14.57 9.32
C ALA A 19 2.60 -14.17 9.44
N LEU A 20 1.98 -13.79 8.32
CA LEU A 20 0.62 -13.23 8.29
C LEU A 20 -0.47 -14.25 7.91
N LEU A 21 -0.06 -15.45 7.46
CA LEU A 21 -0.94 -16.47 6.87
C LEU A 21 -1.84 -15.92 5.76
N ASP A 22 -1.42 -14.83 5.14
CA ASP A 22 -2.20 -14.14 4.11
C ASP A 22 -1.94 -14.78 2.74
N PRO A 23 -2.94 -14.89 1.87
CA PRO A 23 -2.69 -15.18 0.47
C PRO A 23 -2.33 -13.88 -0.24
N SER A 24 -1.10 -13.39 0.00
CA SER A 24 -0.55 -12.17 -0.59
C SER A 24 -0.85 -12.08 -2.10
N GLY A 25 -1.47 -10.98 -2.54
CA GLY A 25 -1.88 -10.75 -3.94
C GLY A 25 -3.27 -11.26 -4.33
N HIS A 26 -4.04 -11.83 -3.39
CA HIS A 26 -5.43 -12.26 -3.63
C HIS A 26 -6.48 -11.16 -3.42
N GLY A 27 -6.10 -10.02 -2.82
CA GLY A 27 -7.04 -8.94 -2.42
C GLY A 27 -7.73 -9.23 -1.09
N ALA A 28 -8.66 -8.37 -0.66
CA ALA A 28 -9.45 -8.61 0.55
C ALA A 28 -10.36 -9.84 0.38
N SER A 29 -10.50 -10.65 1.43
CA SER A 29 -11.33 -11.86 1.35
C SER A 29 -12.80 -11.52 1.03
N THR A 30 -13.37 -12.24 0.07
CA THR A 30 -14.80 -12.23 -0.26
C THR A 30 -15.56 -13.41 0.34
N ALA A 31 -14.90 -14.25 1.15
CA ALA A 31 -15.52 -15.43 1.74
C ALA A 31 -16.42 -15.02 2.91
N THR A 32 -17.67 -15.45 2.88
CA THR A 32 -18.66 -15.18 3.94
C THR A 32 -19.15 -16.48 4.57
N GLY A 33 -19.47 -16.45 5.87
CA GLY A 33 -20.01 -17.60 6.61
C GLY A 33 -18.93 -18.59 7.11
N PRO A 34 -19.34 -19.73 7.69
CA PRO A 34 -18.40 -20.72 8.21
C PRO A 34 -17.62 -21.42 7.09
N ALA A 35 -16.32 -21.66 7.32
CA ALA A 35 -15.46 -22.32 6.35
C ALA A 35 -15.82 -23.80 6.16
N PRO A 36 -16.09 -24.28 4.93
CA PRO A 36 -16.43 -25.68 4.66
C PRO A 36 -15.18 -26.57 4.54
N TYR A 37 -14.15 -26.31 5.33
CA TYR A 37 -12.86 -27.01 5.28
C TYR A 37 -12.43 -27.38 6.69
N SER A 38 -11.99 -28.63 6.88
CA SER A 38 -11.45 -29.11 8.14
C SER A 38 -10.03 -29.64 7.95
N LEU A 39 -9.23 -29.41 8.98
CA LEU A 39 -7.90 -30.00 9.11
C LEU A 39 -8.01 -31.18 10.10
N GLU A 40 -7.94 -32.39 9.57
CA GLU A 40 -8.01 -33.64 10.35
C GLU A 40 -6.60 -34.06 10.77
N LEU A 41 -6.45 -34.45 12.03
CA LEU A 41 -5.17 -34.86 12.62
C LEU A 41 -5.22 -36.35 12.98
N SER A 42 -4.18 -37.10 12.66
CA SER A 42 -4.11 -38.52 13.06
C SER A 42 -3.97 -38.73 14.57
N LYS A 43 -3.46 -37.73 15.28
CA LYS A 43 -3.40 -37.64 16.75
C LYS A 43 -3.50 -36.19 17.22
N THR A 44 -4.08 -35.98 18.40
CA THR A 44 -4.24 -34.67 19.06
C THR A 44 -3.29 -34.50 20.24
N GLU A 45 -2.25 -35.33 20.31
CA GLU A 45 -1.20 -35.30 21.33
C GLU A 45 0.14 -35.56 20.64
N TYR A 46 1.21 -34.93 21.12
CA TYR A 46 2.56 -35.13 20.58
C TYR A 46 3.62 -35.21 21.68
N GLN A 47 4.67 -35.99 21.43
CA GLN A 47 5.96 -35.90 22.10
C GLN A 47 7.00 -35.28 21.14
N PRO A 48 8.09 -34.67 21.63
CA PRO A 48 9.09 -34.07 20.75
C PRO A 48 9.61 -35.05 19.69
N GLY A 49 9.62 -34.63 18.42
CA GLY A 49 9.99 -35.47 17.27
C GLY A 49 8.88 -36.37 16.72
N ASP A 50 7.69 -36.37 17.31
CA ASP A 50 6.55 -37.12 16.79
C ASP A 50 6.08 -36.63 15.43
N VAL A 51 5.74 -37.57 14.54
CA VAL A 51 5.14 -37.25 13.24
C VAL A 51 3.62 -37.40 13.32
N ILE A 52 2.90 -36.34 12.97
CA ILE A 52 1.43 -36.28 12.86
C ILE A 52 1.06 -36.19 11.39
N GLN A 53 0.14 -37.06 10.94
CA GLN A 53 -0.44 -36.95 9.61
C GLN A 53 -1.58 -35.92 9.67
N VAL A 54 -1.55 -34.97 8.74
CA VAL A 54 -2.48 -33.87 8.65
C VAL A 54 -3.20 -33.95 7.30
N THR A 55 -4.53 -34.00 7.35
CA THR A 55 -5.38 -34.10 6.17
C THR A 55 -6.27 -32.87 6.08
N LEU A 56 -6.01 -32.00 5.11
CA LEU A 56 -6.90 -30.89 4.79
C LEU A 56 -7.99 -31.39 3.83
N ARG A 57 -9.26 -31.35 4.28
CA ARG A 57 -10.42 -31.88 3.55
C ARG A 57 -11.49 -30.81 3.34
N GLY A 58 -12.12 -30.82 2.18
CA GLY A 58 -13.35 -30.07 1.93
C GLY A 58 -14.59 -30.85 2.35
N ASN A 59 -15.41 -30.24 3.20
CA ASN A 59 -16.62 -30.83 3.75
C ASN A 59 -17.81 -30.67 2.80
N ALA A 60 -18.76 -31.60 2.85
CA ALA A 60 -19.97 -31.58 2.01
C ALA A 60 -19.69 -31.43 0.48
N GLY A 61 -18.56 -31.99 0.01
CA GLY A 61 -18.15 -31.92 -1.39
C GLY A 61 -17.46 -30.62 -1.80
N ALA A 62 -17.12 -29.73 -0.85
CA ALA A 62 -16.36 -28.52 -1.12
C ALA A 62 -14.98 -28.86 -1.70
N GLN A 63 -14.54 -28.08 -2.69
CA GLN A 63 -13.19 -28.18 -3.27
C GLN A 63 -12.40 -26.92 -2.93
N PHE A 64 -11.07 -27.04 -2.91
CA PHE A 64 -10.13 -25.94 -2.72
C PHE A 64 -9.03 -25.99 -3.78
N LYS A 65 -8.44 -24.84 -4.10
CA LYS A 65 -7.38 -24.73 -5.11
C LYS A 65 -6.03 -24.40 -4.51
N GLY A 66 -6.02 -23.57 -3.47
CA GLY A 66 -4.82 -23.15 -2.77
C GLY A 66 -4.98 -23.30 -1.26
N TYR A 67 -3.87 -23.57 -0.59
CA TYR A 67 -3.80 -23.63 0.86
C TYR A 67 -2.43 -23.16 1.35
N LEU A 68 -2.39 -22.71 2.59
CA LEU A 68 -1.19 -22.39 3.38
C LEU A 68 -1.42 -22.88 4.80
N VAL A 69 -0.44 -23.56 5.41
CA VAL A 69 -0.58 -24.18 6.73
C VAL A 69 0.70 -23.93 7.54
N ALA A 70 0.57 -23.54 8.81
CA ALA A 70 1.68 -23.36 9.75
C ALA A 70 1.25 -23.74 11.18
N GLY A 71 2.14 -24.33 11.97
CA GLY A 71 1.87 -24.62 13.39
C GLY A 71 2.23 -23.43 14.28
N ARG A 72 1.46 -23.12 15.32
CA ARG A 72 1.75 -22.05 16.31
C ARG A 72 1.32 -22.47 17.70
N ARG A 73 1.81 -21.79 18.75
CA ARG A 73 1.38 -22.07 20.13
C ARG A 73 -0.10 -21.72 20.31
N ALA A 74 -0.82 -22.58 21.01
CA ALA A 74 -2.23 -22.39 21.31
C ALA A 74 -2.49 -21.19 22.25
N ASP A 75 -1.50 -20.79 23.05
CA ASP A 75 -1.59 -19.69 24.02
C ASP A 75 -1.41 -18.30 23.41
N GLY A 76 -1.11 -18.20 22.11
CA GLY A 76 -0.91 -16.93 21.40
C GLY A 76 0.33 -16.14 21.84
N GLY A 77 1.23 -16.74 22.63
CA GLY A 77 2.42 -16.08 23.16
C GLY A 77 3.53 -15.80 22.13
N SER A 78 3.39 -16.30 20.89
CA SER A 78 4.31 -16.09 19.78
C SER A 78 3.61 -16.28 18.44
N SER A 79 3.93 -15.43 17.45
CA SER A 79 3.47 -15.58 16.05
C SER A 79 4.39 -16.48 15.22
N GLU A 80 5.33 -17.18 15.85
CA GLU A 80 6.29 -18.02 15.17
C GLU A 80 5.73 -19.37 14.77
N ASN A 81 6.21 -19.84 13.61
CA ASN A 81 5.80 -21.11 13.06
C ASN A 81 6.61 -22.26 13.69
N ILE A 82 5.90 -23.28 14.19
CA ILE A 82 6.39 -24.36 15.04
C ILE A 82 6.25 -25.71 14.33
N GLY A 83 7.29 -26.53 14.50
CA GLY A 83 7.40 -27.85 13.91
C GLY A 83 7.72 -27.80 12.42
N GLU A 84 7.95 -28.97 11.84
CA GLU A 84 8.44 -29.10 10.47
C GLU A 84 7.40 -29.84 9.63
N PHE A 85 7.05 -29.29 8.48
CA PHE A 85 6.23 -30.01 7.50
C PHE A 85 7.11 -30.85 6.58
N SER A 86 6.63 -32.03 6.21
CA SER A 86 7.19 -32.76 5.07
C SER A 86 6.14 -32.94 3.96
N VAL A 87 6.61 -32.78 2.72
CA VAL A 87 5.75 -32.73 1.53
C VAL A 87 5.18 -34.11 1.19
N ASP A 88 3.97 -34.12 0.64
CA ASP A 88 3.29 -35.34 0.19
C ASP A 88 4.13 -36.11 -0.86
N THR A 89 4.04 -37.44 -0.80
CA THR A 89 4.51 -38.37 -1.85
C THR A 89 3.94 -38.10 -3.25
N ASN A 90 2.83 -37.37 -3.37
CA ASN A 90 2.22 -37.00 -4.66
C ASN A 90 2.73 -35.67 -5.27
N GLY A 91 3.58 -34.90 -4.58
CA GLY A 91 4.20 -33.68 -5.12
C GLY A 91 3.31 -32.42 -5.21
N ASN A 92 2.14 -32.43 -4.57
CA ASN A 92 1.15 -31.34 -4.63
C ASN A 92 1.38 -30.19 -3.62
N SER A 93 2.40 -30.33 -2.78
CA SER A 93 2.74 -29.43 -1.68
C SER A 93 4.23 -29.06 -1.76
N LYS A 94 4.57 -27.83 -1.37
CA LYS A 94 5.94 -27.36 -1.17
C LYS A 94 6.07 -26.71 0.19
N LEU A 95 7.28 -26.76 0.73
CA LEU A 95 7.64 -26.02 1.94
C LEU A 95 7.79 -24.54 1.62
N LEU A 96 7.51 -23.72 2.62
CA LEU A 96 7.61 -22.27 2.59
C LEU A 96 8.32 -21.82 3.88
N CYS A 97 8.92 -20.63 3.82
CA CYS A 97 9.77 -20.03 4.87
C CYS A 97 11.17 -20.67 4.96
N ALA A 98 12.20 -19.83 5.11
CA ALA A 98 13.60 -20.23 5.01
C ALA A 98 14.04 -21.24 6.09
N GLN A 99 14.84 -22.18 5.61
CA GLN A 99 15.61 -23.22 6.28
C GLN A 99 16.44 -22.72 7.49
N PRO A 100 16.78 -23.61 8.46
CA PRO A 100 16.95 -25.06 8.29
C PRO A 100 15.69 -25.92 8.44
N LEU A 101 14.53 -25.36 8.80
CA LEU A 101 13.32 -26.14 9.07
C LEU A 101 12.12 -25.53 8.34
N GLY A 102 11.43 -26.32 7.52
CA GLY A 102 10.27 -25.87 6.75
C GLY A 102 9.04 -25.70 7.64
N ASN A 103 8.87 -24.51 8.21
CA ASN A 103 7.85 -24.27 9.26
C ASN A 103 6.46 -23.90 8.71
N ALA A 104 6.29 -23.82 7.39
CA ALA A 104 4.98 -23.72 6.76
C ALA A 104 4.93 -24.49 5.43
N LEU A 105 3.72 -24.81 4.99
CA LEU A 105 3.48 -25.61 3.79
C LEU A 105 2.38 -24.99 2.93
N THR A 106 2.57 -25.01 1.61
CA THR A 106 1.62 -24.48 0.62
C THR A 106 1.51 -25.38 -0.61
N HIS A 107 0.51 -25.16 -1.45
CA HIS A 107 0.26 -25.89 -2.69
C HIS A 107 1.31 -25.64 -3.79
N THR A 108 1.50 -26.59 -4.73
CA THR A 108 2.37 -26.43 -5.92
C THR A 108 1.60 -26.22 -7.24
N GLU A 109 0.29 -26.42 -7.23
CA GLU A 109 -0.58 -26.23 -8.39
C GLU A 109 -2.00 -25.79 -7.97
N ALA A 110 -2.66 -24.99 -8.81
CA ALA A 110 -4.01 -24.47 -8.55
C ALA A 110 -5.15 -25.35 -9.13
N SER A 111 -4.89 -26.65 -9.31
CA SER A 111 -5.91 -27.65 -9.64
C SER A 111 -6.94 -27.78 -8.50
N PRO A 112 -8.25 -27.95 -8.79
CA PRO A 112 -9.24 -28.22 -7.75
C PRO A 112 -8.93 -29.53 -7.02
N LYS A 113 -8.89 -29.48 -5.69
CA LYS A 113 -8.62 -30.60 -4.79
C LYS A 113 -9.77 -30.74 -3.80
N SER A 114 -10.13 -31.98 -3.46
CA SER A 114 -11.10 -32.26 -2.39
C SER A 114 -10.41 -32.62 -1.07
N SER A 115 -9.16 -33.08 -1.14
CA SER A 115 -8.34 -33.45 0.01
C SER A 115 -6.86 -33.33 -0.34
N VAL A 116 -6.02 -33.00 0.64
CA VAL A 116 -4.55 -33.11 0.55
C VAL A 116 -4.01 -33.62 1.89
N GLU A 117 -2.98 -34.44 1.83
CA GLU A 117 -2.33 -35.00 3.00
C GLU A 117 -0.87 -34.56 3.04
N PHE A 118 -0.38 -34.24 4.23
CA PHE A 118 1.02 -33.94 4.50
C PHE A 118 1.31 -34.33 5.95
N THR A 119 2.58 -34.30 6.34
CA THR A 119 2.96 -34.63 7.72
C THR A 119 3.55 -33.41 8.41
N TRP A 120 3.25 -33.28 9.69
CA TRP A 120 3.82 -32.31 10.60
C TRP A 120 4.63 -33.06 11.66
N THR A 121 5.92 -32.79 11.71
CA THR A 121 6.85 -33.33 12.71
C THR A 121 6.96 -32.32 13.84
N ALA A 122 6.61 -32.76 15.05
CA ALA A 122 6.77 -31.98 16.26
C ALA A 122 8.25 -31.62 16.46
N PRO A 123 8.54 -30.39 16.94
CA PRO A 123 9.92 -29.96 17.22
C PRO A 123 10.58 -30.83 18.29
N SER A 124 11.91 -30.83 18.33
CA SER A 124 12.70 -31.59 19.31
C SER A 124 12.63 -31.04 20.74
N SER A 125 12.09 -29.83 20.94
CA SER A 125 11.84 -29.21 22.24
C SER A 125 10.33 -29.09 22.53
N PRO A 126 9.88 -29.25 23.80
CA PRO A 126 8.48 -29.04 24.18
C PRO A 126 8.02 -27.61 23.90
N GLN A 127 6.94 -27.45 23.14
CA GLN A 127 6.35 -26.14 22.80
C GLN A 127 5.01 -25.90 23.48
N GLY A 128 4.59 -26.79 24.39
CA GLY A 128 3.26 -26.78 24.97
C GLY A 128 2.21 -27.13 23.92
N ASP A 129 0.99 -26.66 24.13
CA ASP A 129 -0.13 -26.90 23.22
C ASP A 129 0.08 -26.15 21.90
N VAL A 130 -0.08 -26.87 20.78
CA VAL A 130 0.10 -26.34 19.42
C VAL A 130 -1.22 -26.37 18.67
N VAL A 131 -1.48 -25.34 17.86
CA VAL A 131 -2.60 -25.29 16.91
C VAL A 131 -2.02 -25.10 15.51
N LEU A 132 -2.51 -25.87 14.54
CA LEU A 132 -2.17 -25.64 13.14
C LEU A 132 -3.14 -24.60 12.56
N HIS A 133 -2.59 -23.47 12.15
CA HIS A 133 -3.30 -22.41 11.48
C HIS A 133 -3.24 -22.63 9.96
N TYR A 134 -4.35 -22.42 9.26
CA TYR A 134 -4.42 -22.64 7.84
C TYR A 134 -5.33 -21.65 7.11
N THR A 135 -4.93 -21.32 5.88
CA THR A 135 -5.67 -20.47 4.95
C THR A 135 -6.04 -21.30 3.74
N VAL A 136 -7.30 -21.22 3.28
CA VAL A 136 -7.82 -22.03 2.16
C VAL A 136 -8.51 -21.14 1.13
N VAL A 137 -8.08 -21.24 -0.12
CA VAL A 137 -8.71 -20.58 -1.27
C VAL A 137 -9.74 -21.51 -1.88
N ARG A 138 -10.99 -21.06 -1.97
CA ARG A 138 -12.12 -21.87 -2.46
C ARG A 138 -11.91 -22.29 -3.91
N GLY A 139 -12.26 -23.54 -4.20
CA GLY A 139 -11.94 -24.18 -5.48
C GLY A 139 -12.93 -23.93 -6.61
N GLY A 140 -14.19 -23.61 -6.28
CA GLY A 140 -15.29 -23.55 -7.27
C GLY A 140 -15.56 -24.90 -7.95
N ALA A 141 -16.75 -25.07 -8.55
CA ALA A 141 -17.06 -26.25 -9.37
C ALA A 141 -16.14 -26.30 -10.62
N PRO A 142 -15.88 -27.48 -11.21
CA PRO A 142 -15.15 -27.57 -12.48
C PRO A 142 -15.79 -26.61 -13.50
N ASN A 143 -15.00 -25.69 -14.04
CA ASN A 143 -15.40 -24.67 -15.04
C ASN A 143 -16.12 -23.40 -14.52
N THR A 144 -16.01 -23.05 -13.24
CA THR A 144 -16.39 -21.71 -12.74
C THR A 144 -15.19 -20.75 -12.69
N ALA A 145 -15.42 -19.46 -12.99
CA ALA A 145 -14.38 -18.44 -12.92
C ALA A 145 -13.85 -18.33 -11.48
N SER A 146 -12.56 -18.58 -11.30
CA SER A 146 -11.92 -18.62 -9.98
C SER A 146 -11.88 -17.20 -9.38
N ASN A 147 -12.66 -16.94 -8.33
CA ASN A 147 -12.44 -15.74 -7.53
C ASN A 147 -11.27 -15.99 -6.58
N ARG A 148 -10.10 -15.42 -6.90
CA ARG A 148 -8.90 -15.55 -6.07
C ARG A 148 -9.08 -14.93 -4.68
N ALA A 149 -9.98 -13.95 -4.53
CA ALA A 149 -10.31 -13.31 -3.27
C ALA A 149 -11.25 -14.15 -2.38
N ASP A 150 -11.79 -15.28 -2.87
CA ASP A 150 -12.66 -16.15 -2.07
C ASP A 150 -11.82 -17.14 -1.25
N TYR A 151 -11.32 -16.69 -0.11
CA TYR A 151 -10.48 -17.48 0.79
C TYR A 151 -10.84 -17.28 2.26
N PHE A 152 -10.65 -18.32 3.07
CA PHE A 152 -10.75 -18.24 4.51
C PHE A 152 -9.34 -18.18 5.10
N GLN A 153 -9.07 -17.22 5.97
CA GLN A 153 -7.76 -17.00 6.59
C GLN A 153 -7.79 -17.34 8.08
N ASP A 154 -6.65 -17.78 8.59
CA ASP A 154 -6.42 -18.11 10.00
C ASP A 154 -7.41 -19.13 10.60
N LEU A 155 -7.84 -20.11 9.79
CA LEU A 155 -8.59 -21.26 10.30
C LEU A 155 -7.70 -22.10 11.22
N ARG A 156 -8.30 -22.77 12.21
CA ARG A 156 -7.56 -23.45 13.28
C ARG A 156 -7.91 -24.94 13.34
N SER A 157 -6.90 -25.79 13.53
CA SER A 157 -7.08 -27.20 13.83
C SER A 157 -7.60 -27.41 15.26
N ALA A 158 -7.93 -28.66 15.60
CA ALA A 158 -7.96 -29.06 17.00
C ALA A 158 -6.59 -28.82 17.65
N VAL A 159 -6.60 -28.55 18.96
CA VAL A 159 -5.37 -28.37 19.74
C VAL A 159 -4.62 -29.70 19.80
N ILE A 160 -3.33 -29.64 19.50
CA ILE A 160 -2.39 -30.74 19.64
C ILE A 160 -1.71 -30.56 21.00
N THR A 161 -2.10 -31.37 21.96
CA THR A 161 -1.62 -31.28 23.34
C THR A 161 -0.17 -31.75 23.40
N GLY A 162 0.72 -30.87 23.81
CA GLY A 162 2.14 -31.19 23.97
C GLY A 162 2.50 -31.43 25.42
N PRO A 163 3.68 -32.02 25.73
CA PRO A 163 4.27 -31.82 27.04
C PRO A 163 4.28 -30.32 27.33
N PRO A 164 3.91 -29.90 28.56
CA PRO A 164 4.02 -28.50 28.93
C PRO A 164 5.42 -28.04 28.57
N VAL A 165 5.53 -26.87 27.92
CA VAL A 165 6.82 -26.17 27.85
C VAL A 165 7.38 -26.26 29.25
N PRO A 166 8.58 -26.82 29.48
CA PRO A 166 9.11 -26.89 30.82
C PRO A 166 8.97 -25.50 31.41
N THR A 167 8.01 -25.34 32.31
CA THR A 167 7.97 -24.21 33.22
C THR A 167 9.16 -24.51 34.09
N VAL A 168 10.30 -24.01 33.65
CA VAL A 168 11.43 -23.76 34.51
C VAL A 168 10.82 -22.86 35.58
N ALA A 169 10.42 -23.46 36.69
CA ALA A 169 10.51 -22.77 37.96
C ALA A 169 11.92 -22.18 37.95
N LEU A 170 12.03 -20.85 37.93
CA LEU A 170 13.31 -20.16 37.94
C LEU A 170 13.96 -20.48 39.30
N ASP A 171 14.62 -21.64 39.38
CA ASP A 171 15.39 -22.05 40.57
C ASP A 171 16.69 -21.22 40.65
N ASN A 172 17.04 -20.53 39.56
CA ASN A 172 18.07 -19.51 39.49
C ASN A 172 17.48 -18.23 38.88
N SER A 173 16.83 -17.40 39.68
CA SER A 173 16.64 -15.99 39.34
C SER A 173 17.69 -15.15 40.08
N PHE A 174 18.02 -13.98 39.56
CA PHE A 174 18.81 -13.01 40.32
C PHE A 174 17.97 -11.80 40.67
N SER A 175 18.35 -11.14 41.77
CA SER A 175 17.69 -9.91 42.19
C SER A 175 18.11 -8.75 41.29
N ARG A 176 17.12 -8.00 40.82
CA ARG A 176 17.28 -6.75 40.06
C ARG A 176 18.28 -5.79 40.70
N ASP A 177 19.08 -5.08 39.90
CA ASP A 177 19.98 -4.03 40.41
C ASP A 177 19.18 -2.93 41.13
N PRO A 178 19.42 -2.68 42.44
CA PRO A 178 18.72 -1.64 43.20
C PRO A 178 18.96 -0.21 42.70
N ALA A 179 20.05 0.02 41.96
CA ALA A 179 20.39 1.31 41.38
C ALA A 179 19.61 1.60 40.09
N CYS A 180 18.87 0.62 39.59
CA CYS A 180 18.14 0.66 38.34
C CYS A 180 16.98 1.67 38.35
N GLY A 181 16.94 2.58 37.38
CA GLY A 181 15.97 3.69 37.31
C GLY A 181 16.21 4.79 38.35
N VAL A 182 17.29 4.70 39.13
CA VAL A 182 17.69 5.70 40.15
C VAL A 182 19.01 6.36 39.76
N SER A 183 20.06 5.57 39.61
CA SER A 183 21.40 6.03 39.24
C SER A 183 22.03 5.23 38.10
N LYS A 184 21.32 4.22 37.58
CA LYS A 184 21.65 3.46 36.37
C LYS A 184 20.42 3.40 35.46
N GLY A 185 20.64 3.51 34.14
CA GLY A 185 19.63 3.13 33.15
C GLY A 185 19.61 1.61 32.99
N CYS A 186 18.45 1.03 32.68
CA CYS A 186 18.32 -0.42 32.57
C CYS A 186 17.36 -0.89 31.49
N TYR A 187 17.59 -2.13 31.08
CA TYR A 187 16.71 -2.90 30.24
C TYR A 187 16.70 -4.36 30.71
N SER A 188 15.51 -4.93 30.98
CA SER A 188 15.40 -6.24 31.64
C SER A 188 14.05 -6.94 31.45
N ASP A 189 14.00 -8.23 31.80
CA ASP A 189 12.78 -9.04 31.90
C ASP A 189 12.25 -9.18 33.35
N CYS A 190 12.78 -8.39 34.29
CA CYS A 190 12.53 -8.57 35.71
C CYS A 190 11.03 -8.49 36.08
N VAL A 191 10.56 -9.45 36.87
CA VAL A 191 9.22 -9.48 37.46
C VAL A 191 9.36 -9.60 38.97
N ASN A 192 8.69 -8.71 39.73
CA ASN A 192 8.79 -8.71 41.20
C ASN A 192 10.23 -8.69 41.76
N ASN A 193 11.14 -7.98 41.08
CA ASN A 193 12.59 -7.92 41.37
C ASN A 193 13.38 -9.21 41.13
N GLU A 194 12.78 -10.22 40.50
CA GLU A 194 13.48 -11.42 40.03
C GLU A 194 13.66 -11.35 38.52
N CYS A 195 14.89 -11.55 38.05
CA CYS A 195 15.27 -11.35 36.66
C CYS A 195 15.82 -12.64 36.05
N GLY A 196 15.50 -12.86 34.78
CA GLY A 196 16.14 -13.86 33.92
C GLY A 196 17.32 -13.26 33.17
N TRP A 197 17.27 -11.98 32.83
CA TRP A 197 18.39 -11.18 32.31
C TRP A 197 18.21 -9.68 32.59
N GLU A 198 19.31 -8.96 32.68
CA GLU A 198 19.35 -7.52 32.95
C GLU A 198 20.60 -6.91 32.32
N ALA A 199 20.40 -5.81 31.59
CA ALA A 199 21.46 -4.92 31.15
C ALA A 199 21.32 -3.58 31.88
N THR A 200 22.40 -3.10 32.50
CA THR A 200 22.44 -1.79 33.14
C THR A 200 23.60 -0.96 32.60
N TRP A 201 23.43 0.35 32.58
CA TRP A 201 24.50 1.28 32.21
C TRP A 201 24.51 2.50 33.12
N GLN A 202 25.71 3.02 33.38
CA GLN A 202 25.93 4.21 34.18
C GLN A 202 27.00 5.09 33.55
N GLU A 203 26.71 6.38 33.43
CA GLU A 203 27.68 7.35 32.93
C GLU A 203 28.81 7.59 33.95
N SER A 204 30.06 7.49 33.50
CA SER A 204 31.26 7.77 34.30
C SER A 204 32.30 8.52 33.48
N GLY A 205 32.18 9.85 33.41
CA GLY A 205 33.13 10.69 32.65
C GLY A 205 33.07 10.42 31.15
N SER A 206 34.15 9.90 30.55
CA SER A 206 34.25 9.58 29.12
C SER A 206 33.74 8.18 28.74
N VAL A 207 33.30 7.39 29.72
CA VAL A 207 32.86 6.00 29.53
C VAL A 207 31.46 5.76 30.08
N TYR A 208 30.82 4.68 29.64
CA TYR A 208 29.68 4.05 30.31
C TYR A 208 30.13 2.77 31.00
N ASN A 209 29.86 2.65 32.30
CA ASN A 209 29.99 1.38 33.02
C ASN A 209 28.75 0.54 32.72
N ILE A 210 28.93 -0.60 32.07
CA ILE A 210 27.87 -1.51 31.62
C ILE A 210 27.96 -2.80 32.43
N THR A 211 26.81 -3.29 32.89
CA THR A 211 26.69 -4.61 33.51
C THR A 211 25.68 -5.45 32.74
N LEU A 212 26.10 -6.61 32.25
CA LEU A 212 25.24 -7.61 31.62
C LEU A 212 25.12 -8.82 32.55
N THR A 213 23.90 -9.20 32.90
CA THR A 213 23.63 -10.38 33.74
C THR A 213 22.57 -11.25 33.07
N SER A 214 22.79 -12.56 32.96
CA SER A 214 21.79 -13.52 32.47
C SER A 214 21.93 -14.87 33.15
N VAL A 215 20.80 -15.56 33.31
CA VAL A 215 20.72 -16.94 33.80
C VAL A 215 20.78 -17.91 32.62
N PHE A 216 21.51 -19.02 32.77
CA PHE A 216 21.58 -20.13 31.83
C PHE A 216 21.42 -21.49 32.54
N ASP A 217 20.69 -22.41 31.90
CA ASP A 217 20.53 -23.78 32.36
C ASP A 217 21.59 -24.69 31.70
N GLY A 218 22.70 -24.93 32.41
CA GLY A 218 23.76 -25.87 32.01
C GLY A 218 24.65 -25.46 30.82
N SER A 219 25.74 -26.23 30.61
CA SER A 219 26.84 -26.05 29.65
C SER A 219 27.72 -24.80 29.87
N ASP A 220 29.03 -24.96 29.63
CA ASP A 220 30.09 -23.97 29.91
C ASP A 220 30.21 -22.83 28.89
N ASP A 221 29.56 -22.96 27.72
CA ASP A 221 29.75 -22.11 26.54
C ASP A 221 28.47 -21.31 26.20
N LYS A 222 28.39 -20.03 26.59
CA LYS A 222 27.16 -19.20 26.58
C LYS A 222 27.49 -17.71 26.32
N TYR A 223 26.51 -16.94 25.86
CA TYR A 223 26.65 -15.48 25.77
C TYR A 223 25.37 -14.71 26.11
N VAL A 224 25.56 -13.49 26.61
CA VAL A 224 24.54 -12.43 26.65
C VAL A 224 25.11 -11.18 26.01
N ALA A 225 24.34 -10.51 25.15
CA ALA A 225 24.79 -9.41 24.33
C ALA A 225 23.82 -8.23 24.35
N LEU A 226 24.38 -7.04 24.26
CA LEU A 226 23.71 -5.75 24.15
C LEU A 226 24.09 -5.09 22.83
N GLY A 227 23.10 -4.85 21.96
CA GLY A 227 23.26 -4.26 20.65
C GLY A 227 22.65 -2.86 20.55
N PHE A 228 23.28 -2.00 19.76
CA PHE A 228 22.83 -0.65 19.44
C PHE A 228 22.55 -0.56 17.94
N SER A 229 21.32 -0.23 17.56
CA SER A 229 20.91 -0.17 16.15
C SER A 229 20.14 1.11 15.80
N THR A 230 20.16 1.46 14.51
CA THR A 230 19.34 2.55 13.95
C THR A 230 17.87 2.16 13.79
N ARG A 231 17.55 0.86 13.84
CA ARG A 231 16.22 0.27 13.64
C ARG A 231 15.90 -0.73 14.77
N PRO A 232 14.63 -1.08 15.03
CA PRO A 232 14.26 -2.10 16.02
C PRO A 232 14.54 -3.53 15.50
N ALA A 233 15.75 -3.77 15.02
CA ALA A 233 16.18 -5.03 14.43
C ALA A 233 17.68 -5.26 14.65
N MET A 234 18.08 -6.52 14.77
CA MET A 234 19.48 -6.94 14.97
C MET A 234 20.41 -6.65 13.78
N ALA A 235 19.84 -6.25 12.65
CA ALA A 235 20.61 -5.83 11.48
C ALA A 235 21.20 -4.43 11.68
N GLU A 236 22.43 -4.25 11.19
CA GLU A 236 23.19 -3.00 11.27
C GLU A 236 23.38 -2.52 12.71
N ALA A 237 23.76 -3.46 13.58
CA ALA A 237 23.92 -3.22 15.02
C ALA A 237 25.38 -3.34 15.45
N SER A 238 25.84 -2.40 16.28
CA SER A 238 27.07 -2.53 17.06
C SER A 238 26.76 -3.32 18.34
N VAL A 239 27.51 -4.38 18.63
CA VAL A 239 27.18 -5.38 19.65
C VAL A 239 28.30 -5.49 20.68
N LEU A 240 27.92 -5.49 21.96
CA LEU A 240 28.78 -5.76 23.10
C LEU A 240 28.31 -7.07 23.74
N ALA A 241 29.16 -8.09 23.78
CA ALA A 241 28.80 -9.41 24.26
C ALA A 241 29.66 -9.83 25.45
N CYS A 242 29.03 -10.43 26.44
CA CYS A 242 29.65 -11.18 27.53
C CYS A 242 29.58 -12.66 27.13
N VAL A 243 30.75 -13.28 26.94
CA VAL A 243 30.92 -14.60 26.33
C VAL A 243 31.65 -15.50 27.33
N ALA A 244 31.02 -16.58 27.74
CA ALA A 244 31.62 -17.65 28.52
C ALA A 244 32.01 -18.78 27.56
N THR A 245 33.26 -19.23 27.56
CA THR A 245 33.72 -20.39 26.78
C THR A 245 34.85 -21.11 27.50
N GLY A 246 34.76 -22.44 27.64
CA GLY A 246 35.80 -23.27 28.27
C GLY A 246 36.14 -22.88 29.71
N GLY A 247 35.20 -22.28 30.44
CA GLY A 247 35.39 -21.78 31.81
C GLY A 247 36.13 -20.44 31.92
N GLN A 248 36.35 -19.75 30.81
CA GLN A 248 36.77 -18.33 30.78
C GLN A 248 35.58 -17.47 30.38
N VAL A 249 35.51 -16.26 30.93
CA VAL A 249 34.49 -15.27 30.59
C VAL A 249 35.18 -14.03 30.08
N ASP A 250 34.86 -13.62 28.86
CA ASP A 250 35.41 -12.44 28.22
C ASP A 250 34.27 -11.51 27.76
N VAL A 251 34.64 -10.24 27.52
CA VAL A 251 33.74 -9.24 26.93
C VAL A 251 34.32 -8.85 25.58
N GLU A 252 33.52 -8.96 24.54
CA GLU A 252 33.93 -8.68 23.17
C GLU A 252 32.97 -7.76 22.43
N ALA A 253 33.52 -6.97 21.52
CA ALA A 253 32.81 -6.12 20.58
C ALA A 253 32.67 -6.83 19.22
N SER A 254 31.51 -6.67 18.60
CA SER A 254 31.20 -7.22 17.28
C SER A 254 30.22 -6.33 16.53
N TYR A 255 30.04 -6.59 15.24
CA TYR A 255 29.14 -5.84 14.38
C TYR A 255 28.30 -6.76 13.49
N ASN A 256 27.06 -6.34 13.28
CA ASN A 256 26.07 -7.06 12.47
C ASN A 256 25.83 -6.34 11.13
N PRO A 257 26.52 -6.67 10.02
CA PRO A 257 26.24 -6.09 8.68
C PRO A 257 24.89 -6.56 8.06
N GLY A 258 24.12 -7.35 8.82
CA GLY A 258 22.85 -7.97 8.51
C GLY A 258 22.42 -8.75 9.75
N TYR A 259 21.87 -9.95 9.64
CA TYR A 259 21.56 -10.79 10.82
C TYR A 259 22.71 -11.69 11.30
N SER A 260 23.88 -11.57 10.67
CA SER A 260 25.09 -12.32 11.04
C SER A 260 25.96 -11.47 11.95
N ASN A 261 26.42 -12.05 13.06
CA ASN A 261 27.36 -11.42 13.97
C ASN A 261 28.80 -11.70 13.52
N ILE A 262 29.62 -10.65 13.45
CA ILE A 262 31.02 -10.73 13.04
C ILE A 262 31.86 -9.93 14.04
N PRO A 263 32.88 -10.52 14.68
CA PRO A 263 33.82 -9.78 15.52
C PRO A 263 34.45 -8.60 14.78
N VAL A 264 34.57 -7.45 15.43
CA VAL A 264 35.29 -6.30 14.85
C VAL A 264 36.81 -6.56 14.85
N ALA A 265 37.59 -5.76 14.12
CA ALA A 265 39.03 -5.99 13.95
C ALA A 265 39.81 -5.98 15.28
N ASP A 266 39.38 -5.15 16.23
CA ASP A 266 39.80 -5.18 17.63
C ASP A 266 38.57 -5.46 18.53
N PRO A 267 38.33 -6.72 18.92
CA PRO A 267 37.21 -7.10 19.77
C PRO A 267 37.24 -6.45 21.17
N THR A 268 38.32 -5.79 21.55
CA THR A 268 38.46 -5.08 22.82
C THR A 268 38.36 -3.55 22.67
N GLU A 269 37.98 -3.04 21.49
CA GLU A 269 38.01 -1.60 21.20
C GLU A 269 37.13 -0.76 22.15
N GLY A 270 37.81 0.07 22.94
CA GLY A 270 37.19 0.95 23.93
C GLY A 270 36.51 0.20 25.06
N LEU A 271 36.80 -1.10 25.25
CA LEU A 271 36.31 -1.92 26.35
C LEU A 271 37.38 -2.06 27.43
N THR A 272 36.99 -1.91 28.69
CA THR A 272 37.84 -2.25 29.84
C THR A 272 37.05 -3.14 30.79
N VAL A 273 37.42 -4.42 30.83
CA VAL A 273 36.78 -5.41 31.69
C VAL A 273 37.15 -5.15 33.15
N GLN A 274 36.15 -5.07 34.01
CA GLN A 274 36.33 -4.80 35.45
C GLN A 274 36.16 -6.09 36.25
N GLN A 275 35.02 -6.77 36.06
CA GLN A 275 34.72 -8.03 36.73
C GLN A 275 33.91 -8.94 35.82
N VAL A 276 34.24 -10.22 35.81
CA VAL A 276 33.51 -11.26 35.09
C VAL A 276 33.33 -12.46 36.01
N SER A 277 32.16 -13.09 35.94
CA SER A 277 31.85 -14.28 36.73
C SER A 277 30.84 -15.15 36.01
N TYR A 278 31.01 -16.46 36.15
CA TYR A 278 30.00 -17.45 35.77
C TYR A 278 29.85 -18.45 36.93
N ASP A 279 28.93 -18.13 37.84
CA ASP A 279 28.73 -18.89 39.09
C ASP A 279 27.27 -19.33 39.18
N ASN A 280 27.03 -20.62 39.50
CA ASN A 280 25.69 -21.20 39.67
C ASN A 280 24.72 -20.92 38.50
N GLY A 281 25.22 -20.90 37.26
CA GLY A 281 24.41 -20.63 36.07
C GLY A 281 24.11 -19.16 35.80
N ILE A 282 24.66 -18.22 36.60
CA ILE A 282 24.52 -16.78 36.38
C ILE A 282 25.80 -16.26 35.72
N LEU A 283 25.68 -15.80 34.48
CA LEU A 283 26.74 -15.09 33.77
C LEU A 283 26.61 -13.60 34.06
N ARG A 284 27.66 -12.99 34.60
CA ARG A 284 27.72 -11.55 34.89
C ARG A 284 29.04 -10.96 34.40
N CYS A 285 28.95 -9.94 33.54
CA CYS A 285 30.08 -9.14 33.11
C CYS A 285 29.87 -7.67 33.48
N GLU A 286 30.85 -7.06 34.11
CA GLU A 286 30.96 -5.64 34.40
C GLU A 286 32.19 -5.07 33.70
N PHE A 287 31.97 -4.09 32.85
CA PHE A 287 33.00 -3.49 32.01
C PHE A 287 32.64 -2.04 31.69
N SER A 288 33.63 -1.24 31.30
CA SER A 288 33.38 0.11 30.79
C SER A 288 33.56 0.17 29.28
N LYS A 289 32.69 0.91 28.59
CA LYS A 289 32.78 1.22 27.16
C LYS A 289 33.01 2.73 26.94
N ASP A 290 34.01 3.08 26.14
CA ASP A 290 34.22 4.46 25.68
C ASP A 290 33.01 4.97 24.91
N LYS A 291 32.56 6.19 25.22
CA LYS A 291 31.40 6.82 24.58
C LYS A 291 31.58 7.08 23.09
N LEU A 292 32.83 7.28 22.67
CA LEU A 292 33.19 7.57 21.29
C LEU A 292 34.11 6.45 20.78
N SER A 293 33.90 6.00 19.55
CA SER A 293 34.79 5.07 18.84
C SER A 293 35.27 5.71 17.53
N SER A 294 36.49 5.36 17.13
CA SER A 294 37.00 5.69 15.80
C SER A 294 36.67 4.64 14.74
N ASP A 295 36.33 3.41 15.15
CA ASP A 295 35.84 2.38 14.25
C ASP A 295 34.37 2.65 13.85
N PRO A 296 34.05 2.75 12.55
CA PRO A 296 32.68 2.96 12.07
C PRO A 296 31.71 1.81 12.40
N GLN A 297 32.21 0.62 12.75
CA GLN A 297 31.42 -0.53 13.19
C GLN A 297 31.03 -0.44 14.68
N MET A 298 31.68 0.45 15.43
CA MET A 298 31.41 0.70 16.84
C MET A 298 30.70 2.04 17.02
N PHE A 299 29.41 1.98 17.36
CA PHE A 299 28.57 3.18 17.38
C PHE A 299 28.88 4.09 18.58
N ASN A 300 28.84 5.41 18.32
CA ASN A 300 29.01 6.41 19.36
C ASN A 300 27.80 6.43 20.31
N LEU A 301 28.03 6.21 21.60
CA LEU A 301 26.99 6.12 22.63
C LEU A 301 26.52 7.50 23.13
N THR A 302 26.88 8.58 22.43
CA THR A 302 26.37 9.94 22.67
C THR A 302 25.06 10.23 21.92
N GLU A 303 24.68 9.36 20.99
CA GLU A 303 23.43 9.43 20.23
C GLU A 303 22.40 8.43 20.76
N PRO A 304 21.10 8.65 20.54
CA PRO A 304 20.07 7.69 20.93
C PRO A 304 20.01 6.48 19.98
N TRP A 305 19.91 5.27 20.53
CA TRP A 305 19.91 4.01 19.77
C TRP A 305 18.77 3.09 20.17
N TYR A 306 18.27 2.27 19.25
CA TYR A 306 17.47 1.12 19.66
C TYR A 306 18.40 0.17 20.42
N ILE A 307 18.01 -0.17 21.65
CA ILE A 307 18.72 -1.14 22.46
C ILE A 307 18.13 -2.51 22.15
N ILE A 308 19.01 -3.46 21.89
CA ILE A 308 18.67 -4.84 21.55
C ILE A 308 19.41 -5.74 22.52
N THR A 309 18.77 -6.77 23.03
CA THR A 309 19.43 -7.81 23.81
C THR A 309 19.25 -9.17 23.17
N ALA A 310 20.27 -10.00 23.30
CA ALA A 310 20.34 -11.35 22.75
C ALA A 310 21.06 -12.24 23.76
N ARG A 311 20.58 -13.47 23.97
CA ARG A 311 21.31 -14.48 24.74
C ARG A 311 21.26 -15.84 24.06
N GLY A 312 22.31 -16.64 24.22
CA GLY A 312 22.40 -17.93 23.55
C GLY A 312 23.63 -18.74 23.92
N SER A 313 23.95 -19.73 23.07
CA SER A 313 25.16 -20.54 23.21
C SER A 313 26.29 -20.03 22.30
N THR A 314 27.53 -20.35 22.65
CA THR A 314 28.72 -20.08 21.83
C THR A 314 29.25 -21.40 21.27
N ALA A 315 30.06 -21.33 20.21
CA ALA A 315 30.89 -22.46 19.79
C ALA A 315 32.09 -22.61 20.73
N SER A 316 32.77 -23.75 20.66
CA SER A 316 33.95 -24.05 21.47
C SER A 316 35.13 -23.09 21.26
N ASP A 317 35.09 -22.26 20.22
CA ASP A 317 36.08 -21.23 19.90
C ASP A 317 35.66 -19.81 20.36
N GLY A 318 34.54 -19.69 21.06
CA GLY A 318 33.99 -18.41 21.53
C GLY A 318 32.99 -17.78 20.56
N THR A 319 32.85 -18.29 19.34
CA THR A 319 31.99 -17.68 18.32
C THR A 319 30.51 -17.74 18.73
N ILE A 320 29.87 -16.57 18.82
CA ILE A 320 28.43 -16.42 19.08
C ILE A 320 27.60 -17.21 18.07
N GLN A 321 26.76 -18.13 18.56
CA GLN A 321 25.84 -18.89 17.73
C GLN A 321 24.46 -18.24 17.66
N GLN A 322 23.69 -18.66 16.67
CA GLN A 322 22.31 -18.23 16.51
C GLN A 322 21.47 -18.61 17.74
N HIS A 323 20.98 -17.60 18.44
CA HIS A 323 19.97 -17.73 19.49
C HIS A 323 18.56 -17.97 18.92
N ASP A 324 17.68 -18.48 19.77
CA ASP A 324 16.25 -18.57 19.48
C ASP A 324 15.54 -17.23 19.63
N SER A 325 14.26 -17.25 19.30
CA SER A 325 13.38 -16.10 19.35
C SER A 325 12.88 -15.68 20.71
N ALA A 326 12.86 -16.61 21.66
CA ALA A 326 12.51 -16.33 23.04
C ALA A 326 13.65 -15.59 23.77
N SER A 327 14.84 -15.54 23.16
CA SER A 327 16.06 -15.00 23.73
C SER A 327 16.53 -13.70 23.06
N ARG A 328 15.64 -13.01 22.33
CA ARG A 328 15.90 -11.72 21.69
C ARG A 328 14.86 -10.67 22.06
N PHE A 329 15.29 -9.47 22.41
CA PHE A 329 14.40 -8.36 22.78
C PHE A 329 14.92 -7.03 22.22
N HIS A 330 14.03 -6.07 21.99
CA HIS A 330 14.40 -4.71 21.57
C HIS A 330 13.50 -3.65 22.22
N THR A 331 14.00 -2.43 22.36
CA THR A 331 13.22 -1.29 22.84
C THR A 331 12.22 -0.82 21.79
N SER A 332 11.11 -0.22 22.23
CA SER A 332 10.07 0.30 21.34
C SER A 332 10.47 1.64 20.68
N ALA A 333 11.44 2.34 21.28
CA ALA A 333 12.01 3.59 20.82
C ALA A 333 13.54 3.61 20.98
N LYS A 334 14.19 4.63 20.42
CA LYS A 334 15.62 4.86 20.64
C LYS A 334 15.85 5.44 22.04
N ILE A 335 16.83 4.88 22.74
CA ILE A 335 17.19 5.23 24.10
C ILE A 335 18.48 6.06 24.08
N ASP A 336 18.45 7.20 24.76
CA ASP A 336 19.64 7.97 25.11
C ASP A 336 20.23 7.41 26.42
N LEU A 337 21.45 6.88 26.36
CA LEU A 337 22.10 6.24 27.50
C LEU A 337 22.44 7.22 28.64
N SER A 338 22.41 8.53 28.40
CA SER A 338 22.60 9.55 29.44
C SER A 338 21.37 9.73 30.34
N LEU A 339 20.21 9.23 29.93
CA LEU A 339 18.96 9.33 30.70
C LEU A 339 18.85 8.19 31.73
N VAL A 340 19.16 8.51 32.98
CA VAL A 340 19.25 7.55 34.10
C VAL A 340 17.90 7.09 34.67
N THR A 341 16.77 7.63 34.18
CA THR A 341 15.40 7.37 34.67
C THR A 341 14.65 6.29 33.87
N ILE A 342 15.32 5.60 32.95
CA ILE A 342 14.69 4.62 32.06
C ILE A 342 14.65 3.24 32.74
N ASP A 343 13.43 2.80 33.05
CA ASP A 343 13.07 1.43 33.47
C ASP A 343 12.14 0.82 32.42
N GLU A 344 12.69 0.45 31.25
CA GLU A 344 11.93 -0.29 30.24
C GLU A 344 11.73 -1.73 30.72
N LYS A 345 10.56 -2.00 31.28
CA LYS A 345 10.11 -3.36 31.63
C LYS A 345 9.45 -4.03 30.43
N PHE A 346 9.74 -5.31 30.24
CA PHE A 346 8.84 -6.17 29.45
C PHE A 346 7.52 -6.36 30.22
N SER A 347 6.39 -6.05 29.57
CA SER A 347 5.05 -6.17 30.17
C SER A 347 4.69 -7.63 30.42
N THR A 348 5.04 -8.14 31.59
CA THR A 348 4.53 -9.40 32.10
C THR A 348 3.18 -9.18 32.79
N LYS A 349 2.21 -9.92 32.26
CA LYS A 349 0.82 -10.11 32.68
C LYS A 349 0.59 -9.92 34.19
N THR A 350 -0.12 -8.84 34.57
CA THR A 350 -0.75 -8.76 35.88
C THR A 350 -2.06 -9.55 35.84
N THR A 351 -2.18 -10.56 36.69
CA THR A 351 -3.38 -11.37 36.90
C THR A 351 -4.36 -10.69 37.86
N THR A 352 -5.66 -10.86 37.60
CA THR A 352 -6.76 -11.24 38.53
C THR A 352 -8.12 -10.76 37.96
N PRO A 353 -9.28 -11.22 38.47
CA PRO A 353 -9.78 -12.59 38.58
C PRO A 353 -11.05 -12.82 37.71
N ASN A 354 -11.36 -14.10 37.51
CA ASN A 354 -12.48 -14.70 36.77
C ASN A 354 -13.76 -13.83 36.54
N PRO A 355 -14.18 -13.58 35.28
CA PRO A 355 -15.52 -13.07 34.98
C PRO A 355 -16.53 -14.22 34.92
N GLY A 356 -17.62 -14.06 35.67
CA GLY A 356 -18.78 -14.92 35.55
C GLY A 356 -19.37 -14.95 34.14
N THR A 357 -19.90 -16.12 33.81
CA THR A 357 -20.88 -16.47 32.77
C THR A 357 -21.38 -15.34 31.85
N PRO A 358 -21.12 -15.40 30.53
CA PRO A 358 -21.76 -14.50 29.57
C PRO A 358 -23.20 -14.94 29.34
N THR A 359 -24.15 -14.06 29.67
CA THR A 359 -25.52 -14.17 29.18
C THR A 359 -25.57 -13.48 27.82
N GLN A 360 -25.87 -14.24 26.77
CA GLN A 360 -26.15 -13.71 25.43
C GLN A 360 -27.33 -12.73 25.46
N SER A 361 -27.16 -11.57 24.82
CA SER A 361 -28.28 -10.84 24.21
C SER A 361 -27.85 -10.25 22.87
N THR A 362 -28.38 -10.86 21.81
CA THR A 362 -28.55 -10.31 20.47
C THR A 362 -29.37 -9.01 20.46
N ALA A 363 -28.89 -7.96 19.78
CA ALA A 363 -29.65 -7.10 18.86
C ALA A 363 -28.81 -5.92 18.35
N THR A 364 -28.95 -5.63 17.06
CA THR A 364 -28.56 -4.40 16.36
C THR A 364 -29.30 -3.19 16.94
N SER A 365 -28.55 -2.19 17.44
CA SER A 365 -29.04 -0.83 17.68
C SER A 365 -27.84 0.13 17.65
N ASP A 366 -27.82 1.04 16.69
CA ASP A 366 -27.53 2.47 16.87
C ASP A 366 -27.04 2.84 18.29
N ARG A 367 -25.71 2.81 18.50
CA ARG A 367 -25.08 3.12 19.79
C ARG A 367 -24.82 4.63 19.86
N TYR A 368 -25.39 5.29 20.87
CA TYR A 368 -25.16 6.70 21.18
C TYR A 368 -25.00 6.85 22.69
N PHE A 369 -24.32 7.91 23.14
CA PHE A 369 -24.22 8.27 24.55
C PHE A 369 -24.71 9.70 24.79
N ALA A 370 -25.12 9.99 26.03
CA ALA A 370 -25.64 11.29 26.41
C ALA A 370 -24.54 12.36 26.44
N LYS A 371 -24.88 13.58 26.03
CA LYS A 371 -23.99 14.74 26.12
C LYS A 371 -23.63 15.04 27.57
N ASP A 372 -22.37 15.39 27.82
CA ASP A 372 -21.93 15.82 29.15
C ASP A 372 -22.63 17.16 29.51
N PRO A 373 -23.39 17.25 30.63
CA PRO A 373 -24.09 18.46 31.03
C PRO A 373 -23.19 19.67 31.31
N THR A 374 -21.89 19.44 31.53
CA THR A 374 -20.86 20.44 31.83
C THR A 374 -20.21 21.05 30.58
N CYS A 375 -20.34 20.37 29.43
CA CYS A 375 -19.87 20.80 28.12
C CYS A 375 -20.54 22.11 27.70
N GLY A 376 -19.72 23.11 27.34
CA GLY A 376 -20.16 24.46 26.94
C GLY A 376 -20.63 25.35 28.09
N LYS A 377 -20.49 24.88 29.34
CA LYS A 377 -20.87 25.65 30.56
C LYS A 377 -19.70 25.87 31.49
N THR A 378 -19.11 24.78 31.96
CA THR A 378 -17.97 24.78 32.88
C THR A 378 -16.73 24.15 32.25
N ASN A 379 -16.91 23.34 31.21
CA ASN A 379 -15.85 22.70 30.43
C ASN A 379 -15.98 23.15 28.97
N GLY A 380 -14.87 23.47 28.33
CA GLY A 380 -14.84 23.61 26.88
C GLY A 380 -14.99 22.23 26.24
N CYS A 381 -15.67 22.14 25.10
CA CYS A 381 -15.90 20.85 24.46
C CYS A 381 -16.15 20.95 22.96
N TYR A 382 -15.98 19.81 22.32
CA TYR A 382 -16.52 19.49 21.01
C TYR A 382 -17.46 18.29 21.16
N SER A 383 -18.64 18.37 20.55
CA SER A 383 -19.63 17.31 20.59
C SER A 383 -20.38 17.22 19.27
N ASP A 384 -20.55 16.00 18.75
CA ASP A 384 -21.32 15.73 17.52
C ASP A 384 -22.79 15.37 17.80
N CYS A 385 -23.29 15.80 18.96
CA CYS A 385 -24.57 15.33 19.47
C CYS A 385 -25.76 15.95 18.73
N ASP A 386 -26.70 15.11 18.32
CA ASP A 386 -28.03 15.52 17.86
C ASP A 386 -29.07 15.17 18.94
N ASP A 387 -29.77 16.17 19.49
CA ASP A 387 -30.74 16.01 20.59
C ASP A 387 -30.26 15.08 21.74
N ASP A 388 -29.08 15.37 22.31
CA ASP A 388 -28.37 14.61 23.35
C ASP A 388 -27.86 13.20 22.94
N ARG A 389 -27.94 12.83 21.66
CA ARG A 389 -27.33 11.59 21.14
C ARG A 389 -25.97 11.88 20.51
N CYS A 390 -24.90 11.56 21.22
CA CYS A 390 -23.53 11.76 20.76
C CYS A 390 -22.90 10.47 20.25
N THR A 391 -22.05 10.59 19.24
CA THR A 391 -21.12 9.53 18.80
C THR A 391 -19.66 9.84 19.13
N LEU A 392 -19.33 11.11 19.35
CA LEU A 392 -18.01 11.64 19.68
C LEU A 392 -18.14 12.88 20.59
N LEU A 393 -17.40 12.87 21.69
CA LEU A 393 -17.35 13.98 22.64
C LEU A 393 -15.91 14.15 23.12
N LEU A 394 -15.37 15.35 22.96
CA LEU A 394 -14.12 15.78 23.54
C LEU A 394 -14.41 16.92 24.50
N ALA A 395 -13.93 16.82 25.73
CA ALA A 395 -14.08 17.87 26.73
C ALA A 395 -12.74 18.20 27.37
N TRP A 396 -12.55 19.46 27.72
CA TRP A 396 -11.39 19.94 28.45
C TRP A 396 -11.74 20.99 29.49
N ALA A 397 -10.97 21.01 30.56
CA ALA A 397 -11.06 22.03 31.60
C ALA A 397 -9.70 22.26 32.24
N PRO A 398 -9.35 23.48 32.68
CA PRO A 398 -8.14 23.74 33.43
C PRO A 398 -8.21 23.01 34.77
N ALA A 399 -7.26 22.11 35.02
CA ALA A 399 -7.11 21.46 36.32
C ALA A 399 -6.44 22.41 37.33
N ASN A 400 -5.52 23.24 36.86
CA ASN A 400 -4.87 24.33 37.58
C ASN A 400 -4.24 25.32 36.57
N SER A 401 -3.41 26.27 37.01
CA SER A 401 -2.77 27.25 36.12
C SER A 401 -1.76 26.67 35.13
N THR A 402 -1.33 25.41 35.30
CA THR A 402 -0.29 24.77 34.48
C THR A 402 -0.75 23.47 33.81
N HIS A 403 -1.96 22.97 34.09
CA HIS A 403 -2.46 21.69 33.61
C HIS A 403 -3.91 21.77 33.14
N PHE A 404 -4.25 20.99 32.11
CA PHE A 404 -5.59 20.77 31.61
C PHE A 404 -6.01 19.32 31.82
N HIS A 405 -7.25 19.12 32.26
CA HIS A 405 -7.90 17.82 32.25
C HIS A 405 -8.64 17.64 30.93
N PHE A 406 -8.50 16.46 30.32
CA PHE A 406 -9.14 16.08 29.06
C PHE A 406 -9.97 14.81 29.25
N SER A 407 -11.10 14.76 28.55
CA SER A 407 -11.95 13.57 28.40
C SER A 407 -12.26 13.36 26.93
N MET A 408 -12.04 12.15 26.43
CA MET A 408 -12.36 11.71 25.08
C MET A 408 -13.34 10.55 25.15
N GLN A 409 -14.42 10.62 24.37
CA GLN A 409 -15.43 9.57 24.29
C GLN A 409 -15.83 9.34 22.85
N ALA A 410 -15.82 8.08 22.39
CA ALA A 410 -16.42 7.72 21.12
C ALA A 410 -17.07 6.34 21.16
N VAL A 411 -18.03 6.12 20.27
CA VAL A 411 -18.67 4.82 20.08
C VAL A 411 -17.66 3.82 19.50
N TYR A 412 -17.52 2.69 20.18
CA TYR A 412 -16.60 1.61 19.85
C TYR A 412 -17.37 0.31 19.59
N THR A 413 -17.27 -0.23 18.38
CA THR A 413 -18.07 -1.38 17.94
C THR A 413 -17.54 -2.74 18.42
N GLY A 414 -16.36 -2.79 19.07
CA GLY A 414 -15.97 -3.90 19.93
C GLY A 414 -15.19 -5.06 19.29
N THR A 415 -14.74 -4.96 18.04
CA THR A 415 -14.05 -6.09 17.36
C THR A 415 -12.64 -5.77 16.83
N ASP A 416 -12.29 -4.49 16.68
CA ASP A 416 -11.06 -4.06 16.00
C ASP A 416 -10.25 -3.12 16.90
N ASP A 417 -8.93 -3.08 16.71
CA ASP A 417 -8.07 -2.06 17.31
C ASP A 417 -8.45 -0.67 16.76
N PHE A 418 -8.59 0.31 17.64
CA PHE A 418 -9.20 1.61 17.31
C PHE A 418 -8.52 2.77 18.04
N TYR A 419 -8.61 3.97 17.48
CA TYR A 419 -8.13 5.19 18.13
C TYR A 419 -9.06 6.39 17.97
N ILE A 420 -8.95 7.30 18.92
CA ILE A 420 -9.44 8.68 18.86
C ILE A 420 -8.23 9.57 19.10
N ALA A 421 -7.95 10.52 18.22
CA ALA A 421 -6.82 11.42 18.34
C ALA A 421 -7.25 12.88 18.23
N MET A 422 -6.67 13.72 19.08
CA MET A 422 -6.78 15.18 19.00
C MET A 422 -5.43 15.77 18.58
N GLY A 423 -5.45 16.65 17.59
CA GLY A 423 -4.29 17.36 17.07
C GLY A 423 -4.44 18.87 17.22
N PHE A 424 -3.40 19.55 17.68
CA PHE A 424 -3.31 21.00 17.78
C PHE A 424 -2.43 21.52 16.63
N SER A 425 -2.97 22.35 15.75
CA SER A 425 -2.25 22.86 14.58
C SER A 425 -2.37 24.38 14.43
N THR A 426 -1.36 24.98 13.78
CA THR A 426 -1.39 26.40 13.39
C THR A 426 -2.30 26.65 12.19
N GLN A 427 -2.52 25.63 11.36
CA GLN A 427 -3.35 25.66 10.16
C GLN A 427 -4.55 24.72 10.36
N ASN A 428 -5.53 24.79 9.46
CA ASN A 428 -6.63 23.82 9.39
C ASN A 428 -6.19 22.50 8.71
N LYS A 429 -4.93 22.11 8.86
CA LYS A 429 -4.29 20.98 8.19
C LYS A 429 -3.52 20.15 9.23
N MET A 430 -3.42 18.84 8.98
CA MET A 430 -2.78 17.86 9.88
C MET A 430 -1.24 17.91 9.88
N ASP A 431 -0.64 18.69 8.99
CA ASP A 431 0.80 18.92 8.98
C ASP A 431 1.20 19.86 10.11
N ARG A 432 2.33 19.53 10.76
CA ARG A 432 2.88 20.26 11.91
C ARG A 432 1.87 20.39 13.06
N ALA A 433 1.38 19.24 13.53
CA ALA A 433 0.42 19.16 14.63
C ALA A 433 0.97 18.40 15.85
N SER A 434 0.72 18.94 17.05
CA SER A 434 0.93 18.23 18.32
C SER A 434 -0.28 17.35 18.62
N VAL A 435 -0.09 16.04 18.79
CA VAL A 435 -1.18 15.07 18.82
C VAL A 435 -1.22 14.34 20.17
N VAL A 436 -2.42 14.15 20.71
CA VAL A 436 -2.71 13.23 21.81
C VAL A 436 -3.69 12.18 21.30
N ALA A 437 -3.30 10.91 21.38
CA ALA A 437 -4.09 9.79 20.91
C ALA A 437 -4.55 8.95 22.10
N CYS A 438 -5.80 8.53 22.08
CA CYS A 438 -6.28 7.42 22.89
C CYS A 438 -6.56 6.21 22.00
N THR A 439 -5.94 5.07 22.32
CA THR A 439 -5.98 3.85 21.52
C THR A 439 -6.53 2.69 22.32
N VAL A 440 -7.32 1.83 21.70
CA VAL A 440 -7.67 0.50 22.19
C VAL A 440 -6.99 -0.52 21.29
N VAL A 441 -6.07 -1.32 21.85
CA VAL A 441 -5.38 -2.40 21.14
C VAL A 441 -5.49 -3.66 21.99
N ASP A 442 -6.01 -4.74 21.43
CA ASP A 442 -6.27 -6.00 22.15
C ASP A 442 -7.11 -5.79 23.44
N GLY A 443 -8.04 -4.82 23.42
CA GLY A 443 -8.88 -4.45 24.56
C GLY A 443 -8.20 -3.59 25.63
N ILE A 444 -6.93 -3.21 25.44
CA ILE A 444 -6.17 -2.33 26.34
C ILE A 444 -6.31 -0.89 25.86
N ILE A 445 -6.80 -0.01 26.73
CA ILE A 445 -6.83 1.43 26.45
C ILE A 445 -5.55 2.08 26.94
N ASP A 446 -4.92 2.87 26.06
CA ASP A 446 -3.79 3.71 26.40
C ASP A 446 -3.90 5.12 25.81
N VAL A 447 -3.28 6.11 26.46
CA VAL A 447 -3.22 7.50 25.99
C VAL A 447 -1.78 7.95 25.84
N TYR A 448 -1.38 8.41 24.67
CA TYR A 448 -0.01 8.87 24.43
C TYR A 448 0.03 10.08 23.50
N GLN A 449 1.20 10.70 23.42
CA GLN A 449 1.46 11.87 22.60
C GLN A 449 2.37 11.56 21.43
N SER A 450 2.10 12.25 20.33
CA SER A 450 2.80 12.15 19.06
C SER A 450 2.86 13.51 18.39
N PHE A 451 3.68 13.61 17.35
CA PHE A 451 3.84 14.81 16.54
C PHE A 451 3.72 14.47 15.07
N ASN A 452 3.04 15.34 14.33
CA ASN A 452 2.91 15.24 12.89
C ASN A 452 3.89 16.23 12.23
N PRO A 453 5.09 15.82 11.80
CA PRO A 453 5.98 16.71 11.02
C PRO A 453 5.42 17.01 9.62
N GLY A 454 4.48 16.20 9.13
CA GLY A 454 3.75 16.35 7.87
C GLY A 454 2.43 15.60 7.94
N TYR A 455 2.00 14.93 6.86
CA TYR A 455 0.76 14.13 6.84
C TYR A 455 0.92 12.70 7.40
N TYR A 456 1.88 12.49 8.30
CA TYR A 456 2.16 11.21 8.95
C TYR A 456 2.45 11.46 10.44
N ASN A 457 2.17 10.47 11.27
CA ASN A 457 2.27 10.58 12.72
C ASN A 457 3.52 9.88 13.26
N LEU A 458 4.25 10.53 14.17
CA LEU A 458 5.35 9.94 14.91
C LEU A 458 5.10 10.07 16.42
N PRO A 459 5.11 8.97 17.20
CA PRO A 459 5.16 9.04 18.65
C PRO A 459 6.30 9.95 19.13
N LEU A 460 6.07 10.70 20.21
CA LEU A 460 7.15 11.45 20.86
C LEU A 460 8.19 10.49 21.43
N ALA A 461 9.43 10.98 21.61
CA ALA A 461 10.50 10.19 22.23
C ALA A 461 10.12 9.69 23.63
N ASP A 462 9.42 10.53 24.40
CA ASP A 462 8.62 10.12 25.55
C ASP A 462 7.13 10.31 25.21
N PRO A 463 6.40 9.24 24.86
CA PRO A 463 4.98 9.32 24.53
C PRO A 463 4.09 9.76 25.71
N LYS A 464 4.60 9.79 26.94
CA LYS A 464 3.86 10.22 28.14
C LYS A 464 4.31 11.58 28.65
N GLU A 465 5.20 12.29 27.95
CA GLU A 465 5.79 13.54 28.45
C GLU A 465 4.72 14.58 28.79
N GLY A 466 4.58 14.92 30.08
CA GLY A 466 3.60 15.90 30.52
C GLY A 466 2.15 15.39 30.52
N LEU A 467 1.93 14.07 30.39
CA LEU A 467 0.66 13.40 30.71
C LEU A 467 0.68 12.83 32.13
N SER A 468 -0.46 12.90 32.82
CA SER A 468 -0.67 12.26 34.12
C SER A 468 -2.13 11.86 34.30
N ASN A 469 -2.42 11.02 35.31
CA ASN A 469 -3.79 10.56 35.62
C ASN A 469 -4.52 9.93 34.43
N ILE A 470 -3.81 9.11 33.64
CA ILE A 470 -4.38 8.42 32.48
C ILE A 470 -5.32 7.31 32.97
N GLN A 471 -6.56 7.33 32.50
CA GLN A 471 -7.56 6.29 32.75
C GLN A 471 -8.30 6.00 31.46
N GLY A 472 -8.52 4.72 31.18
CA GLY A 472 -9.27 4.26 30.02
C GLY A 472 -10.30 3.23 30.45
N ASN A 473 -11.52 3.31 29.89
CA ASN A 473 -12.53 2.29 30.09
C ASN A 473 -13.42 2.09 28.84
N ILE A 474 -13.98 0.89 28.71
CA ILE A 474 -14.98 0.56 27.68
C ILE A 474 -16.24 0.10 28.38
N ASP A 475 -17.28 0.94 28.38
CA ASP A 475 -18.59 0.60 28.93
C ASP A 475 -19.65 0.67 27.83
N ASP A 476 -20.50 -0.35 27.73
CA ASP A 476 -21.63 -0.40 26.78
C ASP A 476 -21.27 -0.07 25.32
N GLY A 477 -20.03 -0.40 24.91
CA GLY A 477 -19.55 -0.10 23.57
C GLY A 477 -19.18 1.37 23.34
N VAL A 478 -18.82 2.08 24.40
CA VAL A 478 -18.26 3.44 24.36
C VAL A 478 -16.86 3.42 24.97
N MET A 479 -15.87 3.81 24.18
CA MET A 479 -14.49 3.98 24.63
C MET A 479 -14.35 5.34 25.29
N ARG A 480 -13.89 5.37 26.54
CA ARG A 480 -13.66 6.60 27.32
C ARG A 480 -12.21 6.68 27.78
N CYS A 481 -11.61 7.83 27.57
CA CYS A 481 -10.25 8.13 28.02
C CYS A 481 -10.24 9.44 28.76
N THR A 482 -9.63 9.46 29.94
CA THR A 482 -9.42 10.69 30.71
C THR A 482 -7.95 10.81 31.08
N PHE A 483 -7.42 12.01 31.01
CA PHE A 483 -6.02 12.28 31.32
C PHE A 483 -5.83 13.75 31.67
N THR A 484 -4.68 14.06 32.26
CA THR A 484 -4.23 15.43 32.53
C THR A 484 -3.01 15.70 31.67
N ARG A 485 -2.97 16.85 30.99
CA ARG A 485 -1.85 17.29 30.16
C ARG A 485 -1.32 18.63 30.66
N VAL A 486 0.00 18.80 30.67
CA VAL A 486 0.62 20.12 30.91
C VAL A 486 0.16 21.14 29.87
N SER A 487 -0.02 22.38 30.29
CA SER A 487 -0.44 23.50 29.43
C SER A 487 0.61 23.81 28.36
N ALA A 488 1.89 23.82 28.71
CA ALA A 488 3.02 23.99 27.81
C ALA A 488 4.25 23.22 28.34
N SER A 489 5.10 22.72 27.43
CA SER A 489 6.42 22.19 27.79
C SER A 489 7.49 23.24 27.47
N ALA A 490 8.39 23.50 28.42
CA ALA A 490 9.53 24.41 28.22
C ALA A 490 10.72 23.73 27.51
N SER A 491 10.73 22.40 27.47
CA SER A 491 11.82 21.56 26.96
C SER A 491 11.51 20.93 25.60
N ASN A 492 10.25 20.77 25.24
CA ASN A 492 9.82 20.08 24.02
C ASN A 492 8.89 20.97 23.18
N ASP A 493 9.39 21.40 22.03
CA ASP A 493 8.69 22.26 21.07
C ASP A 493 7.62 21.53 20.24
N MET A 494 7.58 20.20 20.29
CA MET A 494 6.53 19.37 19.71
C MET A 494 5.26 19.32 20.58
N LEU A 495 5.33 19.77 21.84
CA LEU A 495 4.19 19.90 22.75
C LEU A 495 3.64 21.33 22.71
N PHE A 496 2.54 21.52 21.97
CA PHE A 496 2.00 22.86 21.77
C PHE A 496 1.34 23.43 23.03
N ASP A 497 1.57 24.72 23.25
CA ASP A 497 1.15 25.52 24.40
C ASP A 497 -0.35 25.86 24.32
N LEU A 498 -1.18 25.21 25.13
CA LEU A 498 -2.64 25.37 25.17
C LEU A 498 -3.12 26.71 25.70
N THR A 499 -2.22 27.57 26.21
CA THR A 499 -2.58 28.96 26.55
C THR A 499 -2.73 29.83 25.30
N GLN A 500 -2.20 29.36 24.16
CA GLN A 500 -2.36 29.97 22.86
C GLN A 500 -3.58 29.42 22.12
N THR A 501 -3.94 30.09 21.02
CA THR A 501 -5.04 29.65 20.17
C THR A 501 -4.56 28.70 19.07
N TRP A 502 -5.22 27.56 18.91
CA TRP A 502 -4.88 26.55 17.88
C TRP A 502 -6.10 26.10 17.11
N ASN A 503 -5.91 25.60 15.89
CA ASN A 503 -6.95 24.78 15.28
C ASN A 503 -6.95 23.41 15.96
N LEU A 504 -8.13 22.96 16.37
CA LEU A 504 -8.32 21.60 16.89
C LEU A 504 -8.73 20.70 15.74
N ILE A 505 -7.99 19.61 15.60
CA ILE A 505 -8.22 18.57 14.61
C ILE A 505 -8.54 17.29 15.36
N VAL A 506 -9.54 16.55 14.90
CA VAL A 506 -9.94 15.27 15.51
C VAL A 506 -9.95 14.20 14.44
N ALA A 507 -9.38 13.04 14.75
CA ALA A 507 -9.31 11.90 13.85
C ALA A 507 -9.67 10.60 14.56
N LEU A 508 -10.39 9.73 13.87
CA LEU A 508 -10.72 8.38 14.34
C LEU A 508 -10.34 7.35 13.30
N GLY A 509 -9.74 6.25 13.73
CA GLY A 509 -9.25 5.23 12.82
C GLY A 509 -8.88 3.94 13.50
N LYS A 510 -8.31 3.01 12.72
CA LYS A 510 -7.80 1.76 13.26
C LYS A 510 -6.42 1.98 13.89
N ALA A 511 -6.16 1.34 15.02
CA ALA A 511 -4.81 1.21 15.54
C ALA A 511 -4.21 -0.12 15.04
N SER A 512 -2.88 -0.24 14.99
CA SER A 512 -2.23 -1.55 14.86
C SER A 512 -1.52 -1.93 16.15
N THR A 513 -0.93 -3.13 16.18
CA THR A 513 -0.09 -3.62 17.28
C THR A 513 0.90 -2.56 17.74
N GLY A 514 0.97 -2.34 19.06
CA GLY A 514 1.79 -1.30 19.68
C GLY A 514 1.15 0.10 19.73
N GLY A 515 -0.14 0.22 19.41
CA GLY A 515 -0.87 1.49 19.49
C GLY A 515 -0.68 2.40 18.29
N VAL A 516 0.05 1.98 17.25
CA VAL A 516 0.39 2.84 16.10
C VAL A 516 -0.88 3.25 15.33
N LEU A 517 -1.11 4.57 15.21
CA LEU A 517 -2.24 5.12 14.47
C LEU A 517 -2.12 4.78 12.98
N GLN A 518 -3.12 4.11 12.43
CA GLN A 518 -3.22 3.89 10.98
C GLN A 518 -3.89 5.07 10.28
N GLU A 519 -3.74 5.14 8.95
CA GLU A 519 -4.40 6.14 8.11
C GLU A 519 -5.92 6.06 8.29
N HIS A 520 -6.53 7.14 8.79
CA HIS A 520 -7.99 7.28 8.88
C HIS A 520 -8.56 7.68 7.51
N ASN A 521 -9.84 7.37 7.28
CA ASN A 521 -10.54 7.82 6.09
C ASN A 521 -10.93 9.32 6.23
N ASN A 522 -11.29 9.98 5.13
CA ASN A 522 -11.64 11.40 5.18
C ASN A 522 -12.93 11.71 5.97
N LYS A 523 -13.81 10.71 6.14
CA LYS A 523 -15.09 10.85 6.86
C LYS A 523 -14.93 10.87 8.38
N ASN A 524 -13.80 10.38 8.90
CA ASN A 524 -13.50 10.34 10.32
C ASN A 524 -12.50 11.44 10.73
N ARG A 525 -12.49 12.57 10.03
CA ARG A 525 -11.62 13.72 10.30
C ARG A 525 -12.42 15.01 10.39
N TYR A 526 -12.19 15.75 11.47
CA TYR A 526 -12.89 16.99 11.78
C TYR A 526 -11.89 18.10 12.12
N VAL A 527 -12.18 19.36 11.75
CA VAL A 527 -11.34 20.51 12.10
C VAL A 527 -12.17 21.74 12.49
N THR A 528 -11.63 22.57 13.36
CA THR A 528 -12.22 23.88 13.68
C THR A 528 -12.09 24.85 12.51
N SER A 529 -13.15 25.59 12.21
CA SER A 529 -13.14 26.65 11.17
C SER A 529 -12.23 27.83 11.52
N SER A 530 -11.88 28.00 12.80
CA SER A 530 -10.95 29.02 13.28
C SER A 530 -10.17 28.53 14.50
N ARG A 531 -9.07 29.22 14.85
CA ARG A 531 -8.28 28.88 16.03
C ARG A 531 -9.09 29.12 17.31
N ILE A 532 -9.10 28.13 18.18
CA ILE A 532 -9.87 28.12 19.42
C ILE A 532 -8.96 28.42 20.61
N ASN A 533 -9.52 29.08 21.63
CA ASN A 533 -8.85 29.31 22.90
C ASN A 533 -9.32 28.26 23.92
N PHE A 534 -8.41 27.38 24.36
CA PHE A 534 -8.75 26.31 25.31
C PHE A 534 -9.14 26.83 26.71
N LEU A 535 -8.86 28.09 27.03
CA LEU A 535 -9.30 28.74 28.26
C LEU A 535 -10.75 29.25 28.20
N ASP A 536 -11.39 29.27 27.03
CA ASP A 536 -12.79 29.67 26.88
C ASP A 536 -13.74 28.47 27.07
N LEU A 537 -14.14 28.24 28.32
CA LEU A 537 -14.92 27.07 28.75
C LEU A 537 -16.42 27.17 28.48
N LYS A 538 -16.89 28.26 27.87
CA LYS A 538 -18.31 28.45 27.51
C LYS A 538 -18.61 28.08 26.06
N THR A 539 -17.65 27.44 25.39
CA THR A 539 -17.74 27.09 23.98
C THR A 539 -18.04 25.61 23.81
N ASP A 540 -19.11 25.33 23.08
CA ASP A 540 -19.34 24.05 22.43
C ASP A 540 -19.03 24.26 20.96
N ILE A 541 -17.87 23.75 20.56
CA ILE A 541 -17.27 24.08 19.28
C ILE A 541 -17.88 23.17 18.23
N SER A 542 -18.24 23.71 17.07
CA SER A 542 -18.61 22.90 15.91
C SER A 542 -17.35 22.63 15.09
N LEU A 543 -17.06 21.37 14.80
CA LEU A 543 -16.01 21.00 13.84
C LEU A 543 -16.65 20.76 12.48
N GLU A 544 -15.96 21.19 11.42
CA GLU A 544 -16.37 20.99 10.04
C GLU A 544 -15.59 19.80 9.44
N GLU A 545 -16.23 19.06 8.54
CA GLU A 545 -15.55 18.04 7.72
C GLU A 545 -14.58 18.74 6.75
N LEU A 546 -13.35 18.21 6.61
CA LEU A 546 -12.31 18.87 5.82
C LEU A 546 -12.48 18.57 4.32
N ASP A 547 -12.97 19.56 3.57
CA ASP A 547 -13.19 19.47 2.12
C ASP A 547 -12.07 20.09 1.25
N TYR A 548 -11.84 19.55 0.04
CA TYR A 548 -10.79 19.99 -0.91
C TYR A 548 -11.38 20.35 -2.29
N PRO A 549 -12.18 21.42 -2.39
CA PRO A 549 -12.94 21.75 -3.61
C PRO A 549 -12.07 22.02 -4.84
N LEU A 550 -10.88 22.60 -4.68
CA LEU A 550 -9.96 22.85 -5.81
C LEU A 550 -9.37 21.54 -6.37
N ILE A 551 -9.15 20.54 -5.52
CA ILE A 551 -8.64 19.22 -5.94
C ILE A 551 -9.73 18.45 -6.68
N GLN A 552 -10.98 18.52 -6.20
CA GLN A 552 -12.12 17.97 -6.91
C GLN A 552 -12.30 18.64 -8.29
N ALA A 553 -12.21 19.97 -8.37
CA ALA A 553 -12.27 20.71 -9.63
C ALA A 553 -11.13 20.31 -10.60
N HIS A 554 -9.91 20.12 -10.10
CA HIS A 554 -8.80 19.57 -10.87
C HIS A 554 -9.15 18.19 -11.47
N ALA A 555 -9.67 17.27 -10.65
CA ALA A 555 -10.03 15.93 -11.08
C ALA A 555 -11.12 15.96 -12.17
N CYS A 556 -12.19 16.75 -11.98
CA CYS A 556 -13.27 16.91 -12.96
C CYS A 556 -12.75 17.43 -14.31
N LEU A 557 -11.91 18.47 -14.29
CA LEU A 557 -11.32 19.03 -15.51
C LEU A 557 -10.41 18.02 -16.23
N MET A 558 -9.64 17.22 -15.49
CA MET A 558 -8.79 16.18 -16.09
C MET A 558 -9.61 15.06 -16.73
N ILE A 559 -10.72 14.63 -16.11
CA ILE A 559 -11.63 13.61 -16.67
C ILE A 559 -12.32 14.16 -17.92
N ILE A 560 -12.93 15.35 -17.86
CA ILE A 560 -13.65 15.95 -18.99
C ILE A 560 -12.69 16.23 -20.15
N GLY A 561 -11.51 16.78 -19.84
CA GLY A 561 -10.47 17.06 -20.83
C GLY A 561 -9.95 15.78 -21.48
N TRP A 562 -9.30 14.91 -20.72
CA TRP A 562 -8.55 13.79 -21.26
C TRP A 562 -9.42 12.58 -21.63
N MET A 563 -10.36 12.19 -20.77
CA MET A 563 -11.15 10.96 -20.97
C MET A 563 -12.34 11.17 -21.91
N ILE A 564 -12.94 12.37 -21.93
CA ILE A 564 -14.06 12.66 -22.84
C ILE A 564 -13.54 13.32 -24.11
N SER A 565 -13.03 14.56 -24.02
CA SER A 565 -12.63 15.33 -25.21
C SER A 565 -11.46 14.69 -25.96
N GLY A 566 -10.43 14.23 -25.24
CA GLY A 566 -9.27 13.54 -25.81
C GLY A 566 -9.66 12.30 -26.63
N SER A 567 -10.52 11.47 -26.06
CA SER A 567 -11.03 10.24 -26.68
C SER A 567 -11.83 10.51 -27.95
N ILE A 568 -12.74 11.49 -27.93
CA ILE A 568 -13.49 11.93 -29.11
C ILE A 568 -12.53 12.38 -30.21
N GLY A 569 -11.57 13.24 -29.86
CA GLY A 569 -10.66 13.85 -30.82
C GLY A 569 -9.79 12.80 -31.52
N ILE A 570 -9.28 11.80 -30.80
CA ILE A 570 -8.48 10.70 -31.36
C ILE A 570 -9.34 9.79 -32.23
N ALA A 571 -10.53 9.42 -31.75
CA ALA A 571 -11.48 8.58 -32.47
C ALA A 571 -11.84 9.15 -33.84
N ILE A 572 -12.23 10.43 -33.90
CA ILE A 572 -12.61 11.11 -35.14
C ILE A 572 -11.42 11.22 -36.11
N ALA A 573 -10.22 11.52 -35.61
CA ALA A 573 -9.02 11.59 -36.43
C ALA A 573 -8.60 10.23 -37.02
N ARG A 574 -9.02 9.12 -36.39
CA ARG A 574 -8.71 7.77 -36.85
C ARG A 574 -9.76 7.23 -37.82
N PHE A 575 -11.03 7.28 -37.44
CA PHE A 575 -12.10 6.56 -38.16
C PHE A 575 -12.93 7.47 -39.08
N SER A 576 -13.06 8.76 -38.80
CA SER A 576 -13.98 9.64 -39.53
C SER A 576 -13.38 10.27 -40.80
N LYS A 577 -12.13 9.94 -41.16
CA LYS A 577 -11.44 10.49 -42.35
C LYS A 577 -12.17 10.21 -43.68
N LYS A 578 -12.88 9.07 -43.77
CA LYS A 578 -13.57 8.63 -45.00
C LYS A 578 -15.08 8.93 -45.01
N HIS A 579 -15.65 9.29 -43.87
CA HIS A 579 -17.09 9.46 -43.71
C HIS A 579 -17.61 10.78 -44.29
N TRP A 580 -16.74 11.79 -44.41
CA TRP A 580 -17.05 13.13 -44.93
C TRP A 580 -15.98 13.62 -45.91
N PRO A 581 -15.88 13.01 -47.11
CA PRO A 581 -14.82 13.34 -48.05
C PRO A 581 -15.00 14.74 -48.68
N ASN A 582 -16.25 15.19 -48.85
CA ASN A 582 -16.59 16.39 -49.62
C ASN A 582 -17.19 17.53 -48.78
N THR A 583 -17.46 17.30 -47.49
CA THR A 583 -17.98 18.32 -46.58
C THR A 583 -16.86 19.00 -45.82
N THR A 584 -16.89 20.33 -45.79
CA THR A 584 -15.92 21.16 -45.08
C THR A 584 -16.63 22.10 -44.12
N ILE A 585 -15.99 22.40 -43.00
CA ILE A 585 -16.42 23.40 -42.02
C ILE A 585 -15.29 24.42 -41.93
N PHE A 586 -15.60 25.69 -42.20
CA PHE A 586 -14.60 26.76 -42.33
C PHE A 586 -13.45 26.42 -43.29
N GLY A 587 -13.75 25.81 -44.43
CA GLY A 587 -12.78 25.47 -45.47
C GLY A 587 -11.87 24.27 -45.17
N LEU A 588 -12.01 23.63 -44.01
CA LEU A 588 -11.24 22.43 -43.63
C LEU A 588 -12.17 21.21 -43.49
N LYS A 589 -11.62 20.01 -43.70
CA LYS A 589 -12.39 18.75 -43.56
C LYS A 589 -12.99 18.64 -42.15
N VAL A 590 -14.24 18.18 -42.06
CA VAL A 590 -15.00 18.07 -40.80
C VAL A 590 -14.20 17.35 -39.71
N TRP A 591 -13.63 16.18 -40.02
CA TRP A 591 -12.86 15.38 -39.05
C TRP A 591 -11.67 16.16 -38.47
N PHE A 592 -11.03 17.03 -39.27
CA PHE A 592 -9.86 17.78 -38.87
C PHE A 592 -10.25 18.93 -37.93
N GLN A 593 -11.38 19.58 -38.19
CA GLN A 593 -11.89 20.65 -37.33
C GLN A 593 -12.33 20.12 -35.97
N VAL A 594 -13.09 19.02 -35.95
CA VAL A 594 -13.55 18.44 -34.68
C VAL A 594 -12.38 17.90 -33.87
N HIS A 595 -11.42 17.21 -34.50
CA HIS A 595 -10.19 16.78 -33.83
C HIS A 595 -9.45 17.98 -33.19
N ARG A 596 -9.25 19.06 -33.96
CA ARG A 596 -8.58 20.26 -33.47
C ARG A 596 -9.33 20.90 -32.30
N ALA A 597 -10.65 21.05 -32.39
CA ALA A 597 -11.47 21.62 -31.33
C ALA A 597 -11.36 20.81 -30.04
N CYS A 598 -11.48 19.48 -30.12
CA CYS A 598 -11.33 18.59 -28.98
C CYS A 598 -9.94 18.67 -28.34
N MET A 599 -8.87 18.70 -29.15
CA MET A 599 -7.49 18.81 -28.64
C MET A 599 -7.21 20.19 -28.01
N MET A 600 -7.80 21.27 -28.53
CA MET A 600 -7.72 22.59 -27.88
C MET A 600 -8.44 22.59 -26.53
N LEU A 601 -9.59 21.92 -26.43
CA LEU A 601 -10.32 21.79 -25.17
C LEU A 601 -9.50 21.00 -24.12
N VAL A 602 -8.85 19.90 -24.52
CA VAL A 602 -7.92 19.15 -23.66
C VAL A 602 -6.82 20.08 -23.14
N PHE A 603 -6.20 20.87 -24.03
CA PHE A 603 -5.12 21.78 -23.66
C PHE A 603 -5.56 22.85 -22.66
N VAL A 604 -6.72 23.48 -22.89
CA VAL A 604 -7.25 24.54 -22.02
C VAL A 604 -7.65 23.97 -20.66
N MET A 605 -8.44 22.89 -20.62
CA MET A 605 -8.87 22.27 -19.37
C MET A 605 -7.68 21.70 -18.58
N GLY A 606 -6.74 21.03 -19.25
CA GLY A 606 -5.53 20.53 -18.62
C GLY A 606 -4.67 21.65 -18.02
N SER A 607 -4.52 22.77 -18.72
CA SER A 607 -3.77 23.92 -18.21
C SER A 607 -4.43 24.54 -16.97
N VAL A 608 -5.75 24.74 -17.00
CA VAL A 608 -6.50 25.26 -15.84
C VAL A 608 -6.42 24.30 -14.66
N ALA A 609 -6.61 23.00 -14.89
CA ALA A 609 -6.56 21.98 -13.84
C ALA A 609 -5.19 21.95 -13.14
N ILE A 610 -4.09 22.07 -13.90
CA ILE A 610 -2.74 22.15 -13.32
C ILE A 610 -2.57 23.42 -12.47
N VAL A 611 -3.08 24.57 -12.90
CA VAL A 611 -3.04 25.80 -12.09
C VAL A 611 -3.80 25.62 -10.77
N LEU A 612 -5.00 25.02 -10.80
CA LEU A 612 -5.81 24.81 -9.59
C LEU A 612 -5.07 23.99 -8.52
N VAL A 613 -4.40 22.91 -8.90
CA VAL A 613 -3.68 22.06 -7.93
C VAL A 613 -2.44 22.75 -7.35
N PHE A 614 -1.76 23.59 -8.13
CA PHE A 614 -0.63 24.39 -7.62
C PHE A 614 -1.07 25.50 -6.68
N VAL A 615 -2.26 26.09 -6.90
CA VAL A 615 -2.83 27.10 -6.00
C VAL A 615 -3.21 26.46 -4.65
N GLU A 616 -3.87 25.30 -4.68
CA GLU A 616 -4.35 24.61 -3.47
C GLU A 616 -3.22 24.15 -2.52
N ILE A 617 -2.05 23.79 -3.05
CA ILE A 617 -0.95 23.26 -2.24
C ILE A 617 -0.21 24.37 -1.46
N GLU A 618 -0.49 25.67 -1.70
CA GLU A 618 0.02 26.85 -0.95
C GLU A 618 1.53 26.86 -0.61
N GLY A 619 2.36 26.13 -1.34
CA GLY A 619 3.78 25.99 -0.99
C GLY A 619 4.61 25.43 -2.13
N TYR A 620 5.45 26.29 -2.69
CA TYR A 620 6.68 25.86 -3.34
C TYR A 620 7.58 25.22 -2.28
N SER A 621 7.68 23.89 -2.29
CA SER A 621 8.81 23.20 -1.67
C SER A 621 9.77 22.78 -2.79
N ASP A 622 10.88 23.51 -2.91
CA ASP A 622 12.11 23.13 -3.61
C ASP A 622 12.00 22.46 -5.00
N VAL A 623 11.18 23.02 -5.90
CA VAL A 623 11.29 22.71 -7.33
C VAL A 623 11.29 23.99 -8.13
N SER A 624 12.47 24.59 -8.25
CA SER A 624 12.80 25.67 -9.18
C SER A 624 12.74 25.18 -10.65
N VAL A 625 11.54 24.89 -11.16
CA VAL A 625 11.34 24.45 -12.56
C VAL A 625 10.44 25.41 -13.34
N LEU A 626 10.15 26.59 -12.80
CA LEU A 626 9.25 27.56 -13.46
C LEU A 626 9.89 28.51 -14.48
N VAL A 627 11.13 28.27 -14.92
CA VAL A 627 11.77 29.12 -15.96
C VAL A 627 12.36 28.37 -17.15
N VAL A 628 12.43 27.03 -17.16
CA VAL A 628 13.09 26.32 -18.28
C VAL A 628 12.25 25.16 -18.82
N GLY A 629 11.06 25.50 -19.34
CA GLY A 629 10.15 24.61 -20.08
C GLY A 629 10.68 24.03 -21.40
N SER A 630 12.00 23.86 -21.54
CA SER A 630 12.64 23.26 -22.71
C SER A 630 13.87 22.40 -22.36
N VAL A 631 14.52 22.62 -21.20
CA VAL A 631 15.74 21.91 -20.79
C VAL A 631 15.45 20.77 -19.80
N ALA A 632 14.32 20.83 -19.06
CA ALA A 632 13.94 19.82 -18.07
C ALA A 632 13.75 18.41 -18.66
N ILE A 633 13.43 18.27 -19.95
CA ILE A 633 13.29 16.95 -20.60
C ILE A 633 14.64 16.23 -20.70
N VAL A 634 15.75 16.96 -20.80
CA VAL A 634 17.09 16.36 -20.93
C VAL A 634 17.64 15.96 -19.56
N LEU A 635 17.38 16.74 -18.51
CA LEU A 635 17.85 16.41 -17.16
C LEU A 635 17.08 15.24 -16.51
N VAL A 636 15.80 15.05 -16.84
CA VAL A 636 15.01 13.89 -16.38
C VAL A 636 15.57 12.54 -16.90
N PHE A 637 16.32 12.54 -18.00
CA PHE A 637 17.01 11.33 -18.49
C PHE A 637 18.42 11.15 -17.90
N VAL A 638 19.00 12.17 -17.25
CA VAL A 638 20.37 12.14 -16.74
C VAL A 638 20.43 11.76 -15.25
N GLU A 639 19.39 12.04 -14.47
CA GLU A 639 19.34 11.72 -13.03
C GLU A 639 18.70 10.34 -12.71
N ILE A 640 18.94 9.32 -13.56
CA ILE A 640 18.45 7.94 -13.34
C ILE A 640 19.55 7.08 -12.69
N GLU A 641 19.98 7.43 -11.47
CA GLU A 641 20.83 6.53 -10.65
C GLU A 641 20.22 6.18 -9.29
N GLY A 642 18.97 6.60 -9.00
CA GLY A 642 18.32 6.37 -7.70
C GLY A 642 17.08 5.47 -7.71
N TYR A 643 17.00 4.46 -8.60
CA TYR A 643 15.81 3.58 -8.69
C TYR A 643 16.11 2.13 -8.30
N SER A 644 16.34 1.91 -7.01
CA SER A 644 16.46 0.57 -6.44
C SER A 644 15.98 0.55 -4.98
N ASP A 645 14.72 0.93 -4.74
CA ASP A 645 13.93 0.50 -3.57
C ASP A 645 12.47 0.96 -3.76
N ILE A 646 11.57 0.02 -4.07
CA ILE A 646 10.15 0.33 -4.31
C ILE A 646 9.28 -0.52 -3.38
N HIS A 647 8.89 0.07 -2.26
CA HIS A 647 7.89 -0.45 -1.34
C HIS A 647 6.65 0.47 -1.29
N GLY A 648 5.46 -0.14 -1.28
CA GLY A 648 4.26 0.25 -0.51
C GLY A 648 3.53 1.59 -0.69
N GLU A 649 4.13 2.65 -1.22
CA GLU A 649 3.54 4.01 -1.28
C GLU A 649 3.73 4.69 -2.66
N THR A 650 4.06 3.89 -3.68
CA THR A 650 4.55 4.38 -4.99
C THR A 650 3.56 5.24 -5.75
N TYR A 651 2.25 5.03 -5.61
CA TYR A 651 1.24 5.80 -6.35
C TYR A 651 1.16 7.28 -5.91
N LYS A 652 1.38 7.55 -4.60
CA LYS A 652 1.40 8.91 -4.03
C LYS A 652 2.51 9.76 -4.67
N LYS A 653 3.66 9.13 -4.98
CA LYS A 653 4.79 9.77 -5.68
C LYS A 653 4.69 9.70 -7.21
N ALA A 654 4.10 8.65 -7.76
CA ALA A 654 4.04 8.44 -9.22
C ALA A 654 3.02 9.35 -9.91
N HIS A 655 1.87 9.66 -9.29
CA HIS A 655 0.84 10.52 -9.89
C HIS A 655 1.37 11.89 -10.35
N PRO A 656 2.03 12.71 -9.50
CA PRO A 656 2.54 14.02 -9.95
C PRO A 656 3.63 13.91 -11.00
N VAL A 657 4.51 12.88 -10.93
CA VAL A 657 5.56 12.65 -11.92
C VAL A 657 4.99 12.31 -13.29
N LEU A 658 4.05 11.36 -13.35
CA LEU A 658 3.37 10.99 -14.59
C LEU A 658 2.50 12.13 -15.12
N GLY A 659 1.89 12.92 -14.23
CA GLY A 659 1.14 14.13 -14.59
C GLY A 659 2.01 15.20 -15.26
N LEU A 660 3.21 15.44 -14.76
CA LEU A 660 4.17 16.37 -15.38
C LEU A 660 4.66 15.87 -16.74
N ILE A 661 4.99 14.57 -16.87
CA ILE A 661 5.38 13.97 -18.15
C ILE A 661 4.23 14.11 -19.17
N THR A 662 3.01 13.77 -18.76
CA THR A 662 1.80 13.88 -19.59
C THR A 662 1.55 15.32 -20.03
N THR A 663 1.72 16.28 -19.12
CA THR A 663 1.59 17.72 -19.40
C THR A 663 2.66 18.19 -20.40
N GLY A 664 3.90 17.71 -20.27
CA GLY A 664 4.96 17.97 -21.26
C GLY A 664 4.58 17.48 -22.66
N LEU A 665 4.09 16.24 -22.78
CA LEU A 665 3.64 15.69 -24.06
C LEU A 665 2.41 16.43 -24.62
N MET A 666 1.50 16.90 -23.74
CA MET A 666 0.36 17.74 -24.11
C MET A 666 0.79 19.05 -24.78
N VAL A 667 1.91 19.64 -24.37
CA VAL A 667 2.45 20.87 -24.97
C VAL A 667 3.24 20.58 -26.25
N ILE A 668 4.04 19.51 -26.27
CA ILE A 668 4.86 19.13 -27.43
C ILE A 668 3.98 18.77 -28.63
N ASN A 669 2.87 18.06 -28.41
CA ASN A 669 2.08 17.51 -29.52
C ASN A 669 1.44 18.60 -30.43
N PRO A 670 0.85 19.69 -29.89
CA PRO A 670 0.45 20.86 -30.68
C PRO A 670 1.61 21.57 -31.37
N ILE A 671 2.77 21.73 -30.70
CA ILE A 671 3.97 22.35 -31.30
C ILE A 671 4.40 21.58 -32.55
N MET A 672 4.46 20.25 -32.49
CA MET A 672 4.74 19.42 -33.66
C MET A 672 3.69 19.62 -34.77
N ALA A 673 2.42 19.79 -34.41
CA ALA A 673 1.34 20.04 -35.37
C ALA A 673 1.47 21.39 -36.09
N PHE A 674 2.12 22.40 -35.49
CA PHE A 674 2.45 23.66 -36.17
C PHE A 674 3.49 23.45 -37.29
N PHE A 675 4.45 22.54 -37.10
CA PHE A 675 5.47 22.19 -38.10
C PHE A 675 5.01 21.13 -39.10
N ARG A 676 3.69 20.95 -39.26
CA ARG A 676 3.10 19.96 -40.18
C ARG A 676 3.39 20.31 -41.64
N VAL A 677 4.22 19.49 -42.28
CA VAL A 677 4.52 19.56 -43.73
C VAL A 677 3.29 19.30 -44.60
N GLY A 678 3.28 19.75 -45.86
CA GLY A 678 2.17 19.57 -46.82
C GLY A 678 1.76 18.10 -47.06
N PRO A 679 0.56 17.85 -47.60
CA PRO A 679 0.04 16.48 -47.81
C PRO A 679 0.89 15.64 -48.78
N ASP A 680 1.54 16.26 -49.76
CA ASP A 680 2.33 15.57 -50.80
C ASP A 680 3.85 15.58 -50.52
N HIS A 681 4.27 16.05 -49.34
CA HIS A 681 5.69 16.15 -48.97
C HIS A 681 6.28 14.78 -48.62
N PRO A 682 7.49 14.41 -49.08
CA PRO A 682 8.07 13.07 -48.86
C PRO A 682 8.24 12.70 -47.39
N GLN A 683 8.51 13.68 -46.51
CA GLN A 683 8.66 13.44 -45.07
C GLN A 683 7.33 13.44 -44.29
N ARG A 684 6.18 13.52 -44.96
CA ARG A 684 4.87 13.54 -44.30
C ARG A 684 4.60 12.30 -43.45
N TYR A 685 5.19 11.16 -43.80
CA TYR A 685 5.08 9.95 -43.00
C TYR A 685 5.75 10.09 -41.62
N VAL A 686 6.90 10.80 -41.53
CA VAL A 686 7.63 11.04 -40.28
C VAL A 686 6.77 11.86 -39.34
N PHE A 687 6.18 12.95 -39.85
CA PHE A 687 5.21 13.76 -39.09
C PHE A 687 4.02 12.92 -38.62
N ASN A 688 3.40 12.14 -39.51
CA ASN A 688 2.22 11.35 -39.16
C ASN A 688 2.52 10.34 -38.05
N TRP A 689 3.68 9.66 -38.08
CA TRP A 689 4.08 8.69 -37.06
C TRP A 689 4.46 9.35 -35.75
N SER A 690 5.26 10.42 -35.77
CA SER A 690 5.69 11.14 -34.56
C SER A 690 4.52 11.80 -33.83
N HIS A 691 3.67 12.54 -34.54
CA HIS A 691 2.47 13.17 -33.98
C HIS A 691 1.48 12.12 -33.43
N TRP A 692 1.31 11.00 -34.14
CA TRP A 692 0.50 9.90 -33.64
C TRP A 692 1.09 9.26 -32.38
N ALA A 693 2.39 8.98 -32.36
CA ALA A 693 3.06 8.31 -31.25
C ALA A 693 2.98 9.17 -29.98
N VAL A 694 3.40 10.45 -30.05
CA VAL A 694 3.36 11.36 -28.89
C VAL A 694 1.93 11.58 -28.42
N GLY A 695 0.98 11.86 -29.32
CA GLY A 695 -0.42 12.06 -28.95
C GLY A 695 -1.06 10.83 -28.30
N THR A 696 -0.75 9.63 -28.80
CA THR A 696 -1.28 8.37 -28.24
C THR A 696 -0.64 8.07 -26.89
N SER A 697 0.68 8.26 -26.75
CA SER A 697 1.40 8.09 -25.49
C SER A 697 0.88 9.05 -24.42
N ALA A 698 0.66 10.32 -24.76
CA ALA A 698 0.08 11.31 -23.85
C ALA A 698 -1.30 10.88 -23.33
N HIS A 699 -2.17 10.38 -24.22
CA HIS A 699 -3.50 9.94 -23.84
C HIS A 699 -3.50 8.67 -22.95
N ILE A 700 -2.62 7.71 -23.24
CA ILE A 700 -2.45 6.52 -22.39
C ILE A 700 -1.91 6.91 -21.00
N LEU A 701 -0.88 7.75 -20.96
CA LEU A 701 -0.30 8.22 -19.69
C LEU A 701 -1.31 9.07 -18.90
N ALA A 702 -2.13 9.88 -19.56
CA ALA A 702 -3.22 10.60 -18.91
C ALA A 702 -4.22 9.65 -18.23
N GLY A 703 -4.64 8.59 -18.92
CA GLY A 703 -5.51 7.56 -18.34
C GLY A 703 -4.90 6.91 -17.10
N VAL A 704 -3.62 6.51 -17.16
CA VAL A 704 -2.90 5.94 -16.00
C VAL A 704 -2.80 6.96 -14.86
N THR A 705 -2.47 8.21 -15.18
CA THR A 705 -2.31 9.28 -14.19
C THR A 705 -3.61 9.57 -13.47
N ILE A 706 -4.73 9.66 -14.19
CA ILE A 706 -6.08 9.85 -13.61
C ILE A 706 -6.45 8.65 -12.74
N SER A 707 -6.18 7.42 -13.18
CA SER A 707 -6.36 6.22 -12.35
C SER A 707 -5.67 6.34 -11.00
N LEU A 708 -4.39 6.71 -11.00
CA LEU A 708 -3.62 6.90 -9.76
C LEU A 708 -4.17 8.05 -8.91
N GLY A 709 -4.66 9.11 -9.55
CA GLY A 709 -5.22 10.30 -8.89
C GLY A 709 -6.49 10.01 -8.10
N MET A 710 -7.37 9.12 -8.59
CA MET A 710 -8.59 8.75 -7.87
C MET A 710 -8.31 7.99 -6.57
N TYR A 711 -7.19 7.26 -6.48
CA TYR A 711 -6.77 6.58 -5.26
C TYR A 711 -6.11 7.51 -4.23
N LEU A 712 -5.85 8.78 -4.57
CA LEU A 712 -5.30 9.74 -3.61
C LEU A 712 -6.38 10.12 -2.59
N PRO A 713 -6.08 10.14 -1.28
CA PRO A 713 -7.06 10.47 -0.25
C PRO A 713 -7.74 11.82 -0.49
N LYS A 714 -7.00 12.82 -0.99
CA LYS A 714 -7.55 14.17 -1.24
C LYS A 714 -8.61 14.25 -2.36
N SER A 715 -8.77 13.21 -3.18
CA SER A 715 -9.83 13.17 -4.20
C SER A 715 -11.22 13.00 -3.60
N GLN A 716 -11.31 12.48 -2.36
CA GLN A 716 -12.53 12.07 -1.68
C GLN A 716 -13.43 11.09 -2.45
N MET A 717 -12.91 10.51 -3.53
CA MET A 717 -13.66 9.55 -4.33
C MET A 717 -13.61 8.18 -3.64
N ASP A 718 -14.75 7.51 -3.58
CA ASP A 718 -14.82 6.12 -3.17
C ASP A 718 -13.97 5.25 -4.13
N LYS A 719 -13.13 4.37 -3.57
CA LYS A 719 -12.14 3.61 -4.35
C LYS A 719 -12.80 2.61 -5.30
N ASP A 720 -13.94 2.03 -4.90
CA ASP A 720 -14.68 1.07 -5.70
C ASP A 720 -15.42 1.79 -6.83
N LEU A 721 -15.98 2.97 -6.55
CA LEU A 721 -16.57 3.84 -7.57
C LEU A 721 -15.54 4.31 -8.60
N GLY A 722 -14.36 4.75 -8.16
CA GLY A 722 -13.26 5.16 -9.05
C GLY A 722 -12.77 4.01 -9.95
N LEU A 723 -12.64 2.80 -9.39
CA LEU A 723 -12.30 1.61 -10.16
C LEU A 723 -13.40 1.26 -11.18
N LEU A 724 -14.66 1.33 -10.78
CA LEU A 724 -15.81 1.10 -11.67
C LEU A 724 -15.79 2.07 -12.86
N LEU A 725 -15.53 3.37 -12.61
CA LEU A 725 -15.42 4.38 -13.67
C LEU A 725 -14.31 4.05 -14.67
N MET A 726 -13.14 3.60 -14.21
CA MET A 726 -12.05 3.20 -15.10
C MET A 726 -12.33 1.92 -15.89
N ILE A 727 -13.03 0.96 -15.29
CA ILE A 727 -13.49 -0.25 -15.98
C ILE A 727 -14.49 0.14 -17.08
N ILE A 728 -15.46 0.99 -16.77
CA ILE A 728 -16.44 1.50 -17.75
C ILE A 728 -15.72 2.20 -18.90
N TYR A 729 -14.80 3.12 -18.59
CA TYR A 729 -14.00 3.82 -19.59
C TYR A 729 -13.20 2.86 -20.48
N GLY A 730 -12.49 1.89 -19.90
CA GLY A 730 -11.70 0.90 -20.62
C GLY A 730 -12.57 0.01 -21.52
N CYS A 731 -13.67 -0.51 -20.99
CA CYS A 731 -14.65 -1.30 -21.74
C CYS A 731 -15.25 -0.51 -22.91
N TRP A 732 -15.62 0.76 -22.66
CA TRP A 732 -16.16 1.64 -23.68
C TRP A 732 -15.15 1.90 -24.81
N HIS A 733 -13.89 2.18 -24.49
CA HIS A 733 -12.82 2.35 -25.48
C HIS A 733 -12.59 1.09 -26.32
N PHE A 734 -12.60 -0.07 -25.67
CA PHE A 734 -12.46 -1.36 -26.35
C PHE A 734 -13.62 -1.62 -27.32
N VAL A 735 -14.86 -1.48 -26.85
CA VAL A 735 -16.07 -1.68 -27.65
C VAL A 735 -16.11 -0.71 -28.82
N TYR A 736 -15.84 0.58 -28.58
CA TYR A 736 -15.81 1.59 -29.63
C TYR A 736 -14.72 1.28 -30.67
N GLY A 737 -13.52 0.87 -30.23
CA GLY A 737 -12.42 0.48 -31.11
C GLY A 737 -12.77 -0.72 -31.99
N VAL A 738 -13.42 -1.74 -31.43
CA VAL A 738 -13.89 -2.93 -32.16
C VAL A 738 -14.97 -2.57 -33.17
N ILE A 739 -16.02 -1.85 -32.74
CA ILE A 739 -17.13 -1.44 -33.63
C ILE A 739 -16.59 -0.59 -34.78
N SER A 740 -15.78 0.41 -34.48
CA SER A 740 -15.21 1.29 -35.50
C SER A 740 -14.29 0.53 -36.45
N GLY A 741 -13.49 -0.42 -35.95
CA GLY A 741 -12.65 -1.28 -36.79
C GLY A 741 -13.45 -2.21 -37.71
N VAL A 742 -14.53 -2.81 -37.19
CA VAL A 742 -15.44 -3.66 -37.99
C VAL A 742 -16.13 -2.84 -39.08
N LEU A 743 -16.63 -1.64 -38.75
CA LEU A 743 -17.26 -0.75 -39.71
C LEU A 743 -16.28 -0.30 -40.81
N ASP A 744 -15.05 0.04 -40.45
CA ASP A 744 -14.02 0.45 -41.42
C ASP A 744 -13.63 -0.74 -42.33
N TYR A 745 -13.55 -1.95 -41.77
CA TYR A 745 -13.33 -3.18 -42.54
C TYR A 745 -14.48 -3.44 -43.52
N LEU A 746 -15.73 -3.39 -43.06
CA LEU A 746 -16.92 -3.60 -43.89
C LEU A 746 -17.05 -2.54 -44.99
N GLY A 747 -16.78 -1.26 -44.67
CA GLY A 747 -16.74 -0.17 -45.64
C GLY A 747 -15.65 -0.36 -46.69
N SER A 748 -14.44 -0.76 -46.27
CA SER A 748 -13.35 -1.07 -47.21
C SER A 748 -13.66 -2.27 -48.12
N ARG A 749 -14.45 -3.23 -47.63
CA ARG A 749 -14.88 -4.41 -48.39
C ARG A 749 -15.98 -4.05 -49.38
N SER A 750 -16.93 -3.18 -49.02
CA SER A 750 -17.99 -2.73 -49.93
C SER A 750 -17.41 -1.88 -51.07
N GLN A 751 -16.47 -0.96 -50.76
CA GLN A 751 -15.76 -0.18 -51.79
C GLN A 751 -14.96 -1.07 -52.74
N ARG A 752 -14.21 -2.06 -52.23
CA ARG A 752 -13.48 -3.00 -53.08
C ARG A 752 -14.40 -3.82 -53.99
N ARG A 753 -15.56 -4.25 -53.49
CA ARG A 753 -16.58 -4.94 -54.29
C ARG A 753 -17.20 -4.03 -55.35
N ALA A 754 -17.50 -2.78 -55.01
CA ALA A 754 -18.04 -1.80 -55.96
C ALA A 754 -17.04 -1.48 -57.07
N VAL A 755 -15.76 -1.27 -56.74
CA VAL A 755 -14.70 -1.06 -57.73
C VAL A 755 -14.55 -2.30 -58.62
N SER A 756 -14.45 -3.51 -58.05
CA SER A 756 -14.34 -4.76 -58.82
C SER A 756 -15.54 -5.03 -59.72
N ALA A 757 -16.76 -4.65 -59.31
CA ALA A 757 -17.95 -4.77 -60.14
C ALA A 757 -17.92 -3.77 -61.31
N ASN A 758 -17.42 -2.54 -61.08
CA ASN A 758 -17.30 -1.52 -62.12
C ASN A 758 -16.20 -1.86 -63.14
N THR A 759 -15.06 -2.39 -62.70
CA THR A 759 -14.01 -2.89 -63.62
C THR A 759 -14.51 -4.09 -64.43
N GLY A 760 -15.28 -4.98 -63.81
CA GLY A 760 -15.93 -6.10 -64.49
C GLY A 760 -16.92 -5.65 -65.58
N LEU A 761 -17.72 -4.62 -65.31
CA LEU A 761 -18.66 -4.05 -66.27
C LEU A 761 -17.93 -3.40 -67.47
N GLN A 762 -16.82 -2.69 -67.22
CA GLN A 762 -16.01 -2.07 -68.28
C GLN A 762 -15.32 -3.12 -69.17
N LEU A 763 -14.83 -4.22 -68.60
CA LEU A 763 -14.25 -5.34 -69.34
C LEU A 763 -15.28 -6.04 -70.24
N VAL A 764 -16.52 -6.22 -69.76
CA VAL A 764 -17.62 -6.78 -70.58
C VAL A 764 -17.99 -5.83 -71.72
N ALA A 765 -18.07 -4.51 -71.47
CA ALA A 765 -18.34 -3.51 -72.50
C ALA A 765 -17.23 -3.45 -73.58
N PHE A 766 -15.96 -3.61 -73.18
CA PHE A 766 -14.83 -3.72 -74.12
C PHE A 766 -14.92 -5.00 -74.98
N SER A 767 -15.30 -6.13 -74.37
CA SER A 767 -15.44 -7.39 -75.10
C SER A 767 -16.57 -7.37 -76.14
N GLN A 768 -17.70 -6.73 -75.82
CA GLN A 768 -18.81 -6.56 -76.76
C GLN A 768 -18.46 -5.62 -77.93
N SER A 769 -17.65 -4.59 -77.67
CA SER A 769 -17.16 -3.67 -78.71
C SER A 769 -16.17 -4.35 -79.66
N ALA A 770 -15.31 -5.24 -79.14
CA ALA A 770 -14.37 -6.03 -79.95
C ALA A 770 -15.09 -7.08 -80.83
N VAL A 771 -16.17 -7.69 -80.32
CA VAL A 771 -17.00 -8.64 -81.09
C VAL A 771 -17.79 -7.92 -82.20
N ALA A 772 -18.27 -6.70 -81.96
CA ALA A 772 -18.95 -5.90 -82.98
C ALA A 772 -18.00 -5.46 -84.12
N GLN A 773 -16.71 -5.25 -83.83
CA GLN A 773 -15.70 -4.95 -84.86
C GLN A 773 -15.26 -6.19 -85.67
N ALA A 774 -15.44 -7.41 -85.13
CA ALA A 774 -15.10 -8.65 -85.83
C ALA A 774 -16.18 -9.12 -86.84
N GLN A 775 -17.34 -8.46 -86.89
CA GLN A 775 -18.48 -8.81 -87.75
C GLN A 775 -18.71 -7.86 -88.93
N ALA A 776 -17.81 -6.89 -89.18
CA ALA A 776 -17.91 -5.99 -90.33
C ALA A 776 -17.39 -6.66 -91.62
N PRO A 777 -18.10 -6.56 -92.77
CA PRO A 777 -17.65 -7.13 -94.04
C PRO A 777 -16.42 -6.40 -94.60
N PRO A 778 -15.51 -7.09 -95.33
CA PRO A 778 -14.25 -6.51 -95.79
C PRO A 778 -14.45 -5.54 -96.95
N SER A 779 -13.83 -4.35 -96.87
CA SER A 779 -13.64 -3.46 -98.03
C SER A 779 -12.41 -3.90 -98.83
N PRO A 780 -12.46 -3.88 -100.17
CA PRO A 780 -11.29 -4.17 -101.00
C PRO A 780 -10.47 -2.89 -101.17
N ASP A 781 -9.23 -2.87 -100.67
CA ASP A 781 -8.09 -2.24 -101.35
C ASP A 781 -6.80 -2.31 -100.50
N ALA A 782 -5.68 -2.36 -101.23
CA ALA A 782 -4.27 -2.22 -100.83
C ALA A 782 -3.46 -3.49 -100.52
N GLN A 783 -2.70 -3.90 -101.55
CA GLN A 783 -1.53 -4.78 -101.53
C GLN A 783 -0.26 -4.01 -101.07
N SER A 784 0.57 -4.61 -100.19
CA SER A 784 2.04 -4.79 -100.34
C SER A 784 2.69 -5.36 -99.05
N GLN A 785 3.47 -6.44 -99.23
CA GLN A 785 4.27 -7.33 -98.34
C GLN A 785 5.20 -6.71 -97.26
N PRO A 786 5.96 -7.49 -96.42
CA PRO A 786 5.78 -8.86 -95.91
C PRO A 786 5.92 -9.01 -94.37
N THR A 787 5.62 -10.21 -93.90
CA THR A 787 5.68 -10.77 -92.54
C THR A 787 7.08 -10.81 -91.89
N HIS A 788 7.21 -10.41 -90.62
CA HIS A 788 7.99 -11.13 -89.59
C HIS A 788 7.50 -10.76 -88.17
N SER A 789 7.43 -11.78 -87.31
CA SER A 789 7.28 -11.79 -85.84
C SER A 789 5.99 -11.25 -85.20
N ALA A 790 4.92 -12.04 -85.27
CA ALA A 790 3.92 -12.10 -84.20
C ALA A 790 4.42 -13.10 -83.14
N LEU A 791 4.92 -12.61 -81.98
CA LEU A 791 4.96 -13.25 -80.64
C LEU A 791 6.04 -12.63 -79.72
N SER A 792 5.94 -11.33 -79.42
CA SER A 792 6.44 -10.78 -78.14
C SER A 792 5.65 -9.50 -77.83
N LYS A 793 4.43 -9.64 -77.28
CA LYS A 793 4.15 -9.37 -75.85
C LYS A 793 4.49 -7.92 -75.49
N ALA A 794 3.52 -7.00 -75.60
CA ALA A 794 2.55 -6.72 -74.53
C ALA A 794 3.23 -6.38 -73.19
N ALA A 795 4.04 -5.32 -73.18
CA ALA A 795 4.61 -4.76 -71.95
C ALA A 795 5.07 -3.31 -72.17
N GLU A 796 4.26 -2.44 -72.76
CA GLU A 796 4.52 -0.99 -72.72
C GLU A 796 3.21 -0.27 -73.06
N ILE A 797 2.93 0.83 -72.36
CA ILE A 797 1.73 1.68 -72.34
C ILE A 797 0.91 1.49 -71.05
N ASN A 798 1.38 2.10 -69.97
CA ASN A 798 0.49 2.72 -68.99
C ASN A 798 1.16 3.96 -68.37
N THR A 799 1.28 5.00 -69.17
CA THR A 799 1.42 6.38 -68.71
C THR A 799 0.22 7.16 -69.23
N SER A 800 -0.37 7.97 -68.36
CA SER A 800 -1.45 8.96 -68.60
C SER A 800 -2.88 8.45 -68.45
N SER A 801 -3.51 8.78 -67.32
CA SER A 801 -4.98 8.92 -67.26
C SER A 801 -5.36 9.88 -66.14
N ASN A 802 -5.69 11.12 -66.52
CA ASN A 802 -6.70 11.95 -65.86
C ASN A 802 -7.22 12.99 -66.87
N LEU A 803 -7.93 12.47 -67.85
CA LEU A 803 -8.91 13.19 -68.65
C LEU A 803 -10.04 12.19 -68.85
N LEU A 804 -11.05 12.19 -67.97
CA LEU A 804 -12.34 11.58 -68.24
C LEU A 804 -13.41 12.27 -67.40
N VAL A 805 -14.33 12.84 -68.17
CA VAL A 805 -15.52 13.62 -67.82
C VAL A 805 -16.55 12.72 -67.12
N ASP A 806 -17.23 13.27 -66.10
CA ASP A 806 -18.39 12.69 -65.41
C ASP A 806 -19.51 12.28 -66.39
N PRO A 807 -20.18 11.13 -66.14
CA PRO A 807 -21.62 11.17 -66.20
C PRO A 807 -22.33 10.43 -65.05
N LEU A 808 -23.42 11.07 -64.61
CA LEU A 808 -24.56 10.56 -63.83
C LEU A 808 -24.36 10.43 -62.30
N LYS A 809 -24.54 11.59 -61.64
CA LYS A 809 -25.12 11.70 -60.30
C LYS A 809 -26.37 10.82 -60.17
N LYS A 810 -26.29 9.80 -59.32
CA LYS A 810 -27.45 9.36 -58.55
C LYS A 810 -27.35 10.10 -57.21
N GLU A 811 -28.18 11.12 -57.04
CA GLU A 811 -28.34 11.82 -55.77
C GLU A 811 -28.88 10.83 -54.74
N GLU A 812 -28.04 10.34 -53.84
CA GLU A 812 -28.51 9.88 -52.53
C GLU A 812 -28.94 11.13 -51.73
N PRO A 813 -30.07 11.08 -51.00
CA PRO A 813 -30.59 12.24 -50.32
C PRO A 813 -29.56 12.79 -49.32
N PRO A 814 -29.36 14.12 -49.24
CA PRO A 814 -28.23 14.77 -48.55
C PRO A 814 -28.18 14.54 -47.03
N ASN A 815 -29.15 13.81 -46.46
CA ASN A 815 -29.35 13.69 -45.01
C ASN A 815 -28.99 12.31 -44.43
N SER A 816 -28.66 11.28 -45.22
CA SER A 816 -28.43 9.91 -44.70
C SER A 816 -27.14 9.76 -43.86
N GLY A 817 -26.02 10.34 -44.32
CA GLY A 817 -24.73 10.26 -43.62
C GLY A 817 -24.60 11.24 -42.45
N ALA A 818 -25.18 12.45 -42.59
CA ALA A 818 -25.21 13.45 -41.54
C ALA A 818 -26.16 13.06 -40.40
N LEU A 819 -27.32 12.45 -40.70
CA LEU A 819 -28.26 11.96 -39.69
C LEU A 819 -27.69 10.75 -38.93
N LYS A 820 -27.00 9.82 -39.61
CA LYS A 820 -26.31 8.71 -38.95
C LYS A 820 -25.20 9.21 -38.03
N CYS A 821 -24.38 10.16 -38.46
CA CYS A 821 -23.30 10.68 -37.64
C CYS A 821 -23.77 11.66 -36.55
N MET A 822 -24.86 12.40 -36.76
CA MET A 822 -25.55 13.10 -35.67
C MET A 822 -26.14 12.08 -34.71
N LEU A 823 -26.77 10.98 -35.13
CA LEU A 823 -27.20 9.91 -34.21
C LEU A 823 -26.03 9.26 -33.46
N TYR A 824 -24.84 9.16 -34.06
CA TYR A 824 -23.63 8.67 -33.37
C TYR A 824 -23.02 9.70 -32.43
N LEU A 825 -22.96 10.98 -32.80
CA LEU A 825 -22.44 12.06 -31.95
C LEU A 825 -23.43 12.41 -30.85
N HIS A 826 -24.72 12.39 -31.12
CA HIS A 826 -25.82 12.57 -30.18
C HIS A 826 -25.97 11.32 -29.32
N GLY A 827 -25.77 10.10 -29.84
CA GLY A 827 -25.63 8.89 -29.02
C GLY A 827 -24.39 8.97 -28.12
N PHE A 828 -23.26 9.41 -28.65
CA PHE A 828 -22.01 9.60 -27.89
C PHE A 828 -22.17 10.64 -26.78
N VAL A 829 -22.71 11.82 -27.12
CA VAL A 829 -22.87 12.95 -26.20
C VAL A 829 -24.01 12.71 -25.23
N VAL A 830 -25.16 12.17 -25.66
CA VAL A 830 -26.27 11.83 -24.75
C VAL A 830 -25.90 10.67 -23.85
N THR A 831 -25.16 9.64 -24.29
CA THR A 831 -24.80 8.54 -23.38
C THR A 831 -23.68 8.95 -22.41
N ALA A 832 -22.72 9.78 -22.84
CA ALA A 832 -21.70 10.33 -21.96
C ALA A 832 -22.27 11.36 -20.97
N ILE A 833 -23.18 12.23 -21.42
CA ILE A 833 -23.92 13.17 -20.55
C ILE A 833 -24.91 12.42 -19.66
N SER A 834 -25.58 11.36 -20.13
CA SER A 834 -26.46 10.54 -19.28
C SER A 834 -25.69 9.75 -18.24
N ALA A 835 -24.50 9.22 -18.56
CA ALA A 835 -23.62 8.60 -17.56
C ALA A 835 -23.12 9.64 -16.52
N PHE A 836 -22.88 10.88 -16.96
CA PHE A 836 -22.49 12.01 -16.10
C PHE A 836 -23.67 12.62 -15.31
N LEU A 837 -24.89 12.58 -15.83
CA LEU A 837 -26.12 13.00 -15.14
C LEU A 837 -26.57 11.94 -14.14
N VAL A 838 -26.39 10.65 -14.45
CA VAL A 838 -26.55 9.56 -13.47
C VAL A 838 -25.55 9.74 -12.32
N PHE A 839 -24.34 10.24 -12.60
CA PHE A 839 -23.36 10.62 -11.58
C PHE A 839 -23.82 11.81 -10.71
N LEU A 840 -24.35 12.88 -11.31
CA LEU A 840 -24.90 14.04 -10.56
C LEU A 840 -26.18 13.75 -9.77
N VAL A 841 -26.97 12.75 -10.18
CA VAL A 841 -28.21 12.35 -9.46
C VAL A 841 -27.89 11.42 -8.28
N ILE A 842 -26.78 10.67 -8.33
CA ILE A 842 -26.33 9.82 -7.21
C ILE A 842 -25.66 10.64 -6.09
N GLU A 843 -25.11 11.83 -6.39
CA GLU A 843 -24.62 12.80 -5.38
C GLU A 843 -25.72 13.71 -4.80
N GLY A 844 -26.97 13.61 -5.27
CA GLY A 844 -28.08 14.48 -4.88
C GLY A 844 -29.14 13.86 -3.96
N GLU A 845 -28.92 12.63 -3.48
CA GLU A 845 -29.74 11.98 -2.45
C GLU A 845 -28.93 11.85 -1.15
N ASP A 846 -28.57 12.98 -0.56
CA ASP A 846 -28.43 13.17 0.89
C ASP A 846 -29.13 14.48 1.27
#